data_AF-C4LAD3-F1
#
_entry.id   AF-C4LAD3-F1
#
_cell.length_a   1.000
_cell.length_b   1.000
_cell.length_c   1.000
_cell.angle_alpha   90.00
_cell.angle_beta   90.00
_cell.angle_gamma   90.00
#
_symmetry.space_group_name_H-M   'P 1'
#
loop_
_entity.id
_entity.type
_entity.pdbx_description
1 polymer ?
#
loop_
_entity_poly.entity_id
_entity_poly.type
_entity_poly.pdbx_seq_one_letter_code
_entity_poly.pdbx_strand_id
1 'polypeptide(L)'
;MMYFKKQQGVALLEVLIAFVIVTVSVVALYQLQNKYIRNEIASSARLTALQIAESKLDDLRTFGSLTVSSGVPSYDIIGNNTGGTIASGAISSSNANVDPFVYNLSWSVTPRAGSNDVTVTVSWNDGNGPNNVKLTGSVVQTTRISADRLTNSSKAGNYKPVVKYTPVSNSDSGVVAVSLGGAYMQETTKPLPDVSSNGGGVEVKFSTVTYNTNLNTQNLSDYSTVACDCTFESGYKSTALPATLITINGLLYWSAPTTPDLKSKSWGSPSGNKNATLCSVCCENHFDNVLGGEFKDYYNRLNYPSSKYDSSLSMVTNGSYIDSCRLLRIDGMYKPMPDWNLVKLVVMDADFLKKPANLTSYQNYIKYVVKSYVELQKKDSWPEHNPSLISDSTATSIQSFSQWLTTNYSIGGDTSTSINFDLTAATNPDRQIIARGIFVDIMPDDWVDLLDTDTAGSTYLQKVPFFDINMTLISQWSSSNTAVATVASEPIQTLDLNKSYYGVYSRGYTAPISSGATVIKVTAFQGNSSVAAYQINNKSAEMPVSAYDNSKAVTDTLTLSVDGTLAPETVIASGRLYCLDQTSITTGTGKDKVTNYSATACLTNGNNKTFDLLNLSCTKSDININASPAYIPFTCTTTQGATLDISVTGIADGYSINPSNPKTVVIPENAGSAVDVGCITVYQTILNSLPGIQFDSQGCVSSN
;
A
#
# COMPACT_ATOMS: atom_id res chain seq x y z
N MET A 1 88.70 2.95 11.04
CA MET A 1 88.60 4.12 11.95
C MET A 1 87.21 4.69 11.78
N MET A 2 86.32 4.46 12.75
CA MET A 2 84.89 4.80 12.67
C MET A 2 84.72 6.27 13.06
N TYR A 3 84.27 7.11 12.12
CA TYR A 3 83.94 8.52 12.38
C TYR A 3 82.44 8.63 12.70
N PHE A 4 82.10 8.80 13.98
CA PHE A 4 80.75 9.17 14.38
C PHE A 4 80.50 10.64 14.01
N LYS A 5 79.63 10.89 13.02
CA LYS A 5 79.07 12.23 12.80
C LYS A 5 78.13 12.56 13.97
N LYS A 6 78.50 13.52 14.80
CA LYS A 6 77.61 14.17 15.78
C LYS A 6 76.40 14.75 15.05
N GLN A 7 75.21 14.19 15.25
CA GLN A 7 73.96 14.89 14.95
C GLN A 7 73.79 16.00 16.00
N GLN A 8 73.99 17.25 15.58
CA GLN A 8 73.88 18.43 16.43
C GLN A 8 72.41 18.83 16.58
N GLY A 9 71.90 18.82 17.81
CA GLY A 9 70.92 19.77 18.36
C GLY A 9 69.46 19.73 17.91
N VAL A 10 69.11 19.23 16.71
CA VAL A 10 67.74 19.40 16.16
C VAL A 10 66.72 18.46 16.83
N ALA A 11 67.09 17.22 17.15
CA ALA A 11 66.18 16.25 17.77
C ALA A 11 65.72 16.67 19.19
N LEU A 12 66.58 17.34 19.96
CA LEU A 12 66.23 17.79 21.31
C LEU A 12 65.25 18.98 21.26
N LEU A 13 65.43 19.88 20.29
CA LEU A 13 64.51 21.00 20.07
C LEU A 13 63.13 20.52 19.61
N GLU A 14 63.08 19.51 18.75
CA GLU A 14 61.83 18.91 18.27
C GLU A 14 61.04 18.24 19.40
N VAL A 15 61.71 17.46 20.26
CA VAL A 15 61.08 16.85 21.44
C VAL A 15 60.58 17.91 22.43
N LEU A 16 61.32 19.01 22.61
CA LEU A 16 60.93 20.09 23.51
C LEU A 16 59.73 20.88 22.96
N ILE A 17 59.71 21.17 21.67
CA ILE A 17 58.56 21.80 20.99
C ILE A 17 57.34 20.88 21.03
N ALA A 18 57.52 19.58 20.77
CA ALA A 18 56.43 18.60 20.86
C ALA A 18 55.86 18.52 22.28
N PHE A 19 56.72 18.54 23.31
CA PHE A 19 56.28 18.56 24.71
C PHE A 19 55.50 19.83 25.05
N VAL A 20 55.95 21.00 24.58
CA VAL A 20 55.23 22.27 24.77
C VAL A 20 53.87 22.24 24.06
N ILE A 21 53.80 21.73 22.83
CA ILE A 21 52.53 21.60 22.10
C ILE A 21 51.58 20.65 22.84
N VAL A 22 52.05 19.47 23.23
CA VAL A 22 51.23 18.49 23.96
C VAL A 22 50.73 19.05 25.29
N THR A 23 51.58 19.74 26.06
CA THR A 23 51.16 20.34 27.35
C THR A 23 50.13 21.44 27.16
N VAL A 24 50.30 22.34 26.18
CA VAL A 24 49.32 23.37 25.86
C VAL A 24 48.01 22.75 25.34
N SER A 25 48.08 21.73 24.48
CA SER A 25 46.91 21.01 23.97
C SER A 25 46.13 20.31 25.09
N VAL A 26 46.81 19.68 26.05
CA VAL A 26 46.17 19.02 27.20
C VAL A 26 45.50 20.05 28.12
N VAL A 27 46.15 21.19 28.38
CA VAL A 27 45.54 22.27 29.19
C VAL A 27 44.31 22.87 28.50
N ALA A 28 44.38 23.10 27.19
CA ALA A 28 43.24 23.60 26.42
C ALA A 28 42.09 22.59 26.38
N LEU A 29 42.39 21.29 26.20
CA LEU A 29 41.39 20.23 26.22
C LEU A 29 40.72 20.11 27.59
N TYR A 30 41.48 20.22 28.68
CA TYR A 30 40.94 20.19 30.04
C TYR A 30 39.98 21.35 30.32
N GLN A 31 40.32 22.56 29.88
CA GLN A 31 39.42 23.72 30.00
C GLN A 31 38.14 23.53 29.18
N LEU A 32 38.26 22.97 27.98
CA LEU A 32 37.12 22.69 27.11
C LEU A 32 36.21 21.61 27.71
N GLN A 33 36.77 20.50 28.18
CA GLN A 33 36.02 19.42 28.84
C GLN A 33 35.29 19.93 30.09
N ASN A 34 35.95 20.72 30.95
CA ASN A 34 35.29 21.34 32.10
C ASN A 34 34.14 22.26 31.71
N LYS A 35 34.27 23.01 30.60
CA LYS A 35 33.21 23.89 30.09
C LYS A 35 32.03 23.09 29.54
N TYR A 36 32.28 21.99 28.82
CA TYR A 36 31.22 21.11 28.32
C TYR A 36 30.45 20.44 29.46
N ILE A 37 31.15 19.89 30.46
CA ILE A 37 30.51 19.24 31.62
C ILE A 37 29.64 20.24 32.40
N ARG A 38 30.12 21.48 32.61
CA ARG A 38 29.31 22.52 33.28
C ARG A 38 28.07 22.91 32.48
N ASN A 39 28.18 23.00 31.15
CA ASN A 39 27.04 23.30 30.29
C ASN A 39 26.01 22.15 30.28
N GLU A 40 26.47 20.91 30.32
CA GLU A 40 25.61 19.72 30.40
C GLU A 40 24.83 19.69 31.72
N ILE A 41 25.51 19.93 32.85
CA ILE A 41 24.87 20.03 34.18
C ILE A 41 23.84 21.17 34.20
N ALA A 42 24.17 22.35 33.65
CA ALA A 42 23.23 23.48 33.59
C ALA A 42 22.01 23.18 32.71
N SER A 43 22.19 22.45 31.61
CA SER A 43 21.10 22.03 30.72
C SER A 43 20.20 20.99 31.41
N SER A 44 20.79 19.98 32.06
CA SER A 44 20.04 19.00 32.87
C SER A 44 19.21 19.70 33.94
N ALA A 45 19.84 20.59 34.71
CA ALA A 45 19.18 21.28 35.80
C ALA A 45 17.98 22.13 35.36
N ARG A 46 18.08 22.74 34.16
CA ARG A 46 16.99 23.51 33.54
C ARG A 46 15.85 22.63 33.04
N LEU A 47 16.14 21.44 32.50
CA LEU A 47 15.12 20.48 32.08
C LEU A 47 14.33 19.96 33.28
N THR A 48 15.01 19.60 34.37
CA THR A 48 14.35 19.21 35.63
C THR A 48 13.49 20.34 36.19
N ALA A 49 13.98 21.59 36.16
CA ALA A 49 13.19 22.75 36.59
C ALA A 49 11.92 22.96 35.74
N LEU A 50 11.99 22.73 34.42
CA LEU A 50 10.83 22.78 33.53
C LEU A 50 9.82 21.68 33.86
N GLN A 51 10.28 20.44 34.07
CA GLN A 51 9.40 19.33 34.45
C GLN A 51 8.69 19.58 35.78
N ILE A 52 9.38 20.15 36.78
CA ILE A 52 8.77 20.56 38.04
C ILE A 52 7.71 21.65 37.81
N ALA A 53 8.01 22.63 36.95
CA ALA A 53 7.07 23.70 36.63
C ALA A 53 5.81 23.19 35.89
N GLU A 54 5.99 22.28 34.94
CA GLU A 54 4.92 21.61 34.20
C GLU A 54 4.05 20.76 35.12
N SER A 55 4.68 19.90 35.93
CA SER A 55 3.99 19.05 36.90
C SER A 55 3.14 19.88 37.86
N LYS A 56 3.65 21.04 38.32
CA LYS A 56 2.86 21.93 39.17
C LYS A 56 1.72 22.61 38.42
N LEU A 57 1.94 23.05 37.18
CA LEU A 57 0.89 23.67 36.38
C LEU A 57 -0.25 22.68 36.10
N ASP A 58 0.07 21.42 35.84
CA ASP A 58 -0.92 20.36 35.63
C ASP A 58 -1.62 19.95 36.94
N ASP A 59 -0.90 19.91 38.06
CA ASP A 59 -1.50 19.74 39.40
C ASP A 59 -2.55 20.81 39.73
N LEU A 60 -2.35 22.05 39.28
CA LEU A 60 -3.35 23.11 39.44
C LEU A 60 -4.53 22.97 38.46
N ARG A 61 -4.41 22.17 37.40
CA ARG A 61 -5.49 21.90 36.43
C ARG A 61 -6.35 20.69 36.81
N THR A 62 -5.89 19.82 37.71
CA THR A 62 -6.57 18.57 38.09
C THR A 62 -7.52 18.70 39.28
N PHE A 63 -8.08 19.89 39.54
CA PHE A 63 -9.07 20.08 40.61
C PHE A 63 -10.38 19.34 40.32
N GLY A 64 -10.96 18.71 41.35
CA GLY A 64 -12.19 17.92 41.24
C GLY A 64 -13.46 18.66 41.63
N SER A 65 -13.35 19.88 42.18
CA SER A 65 -14.47 20.74 42.56
C SER A 65 -14.17 22.21 42.26
N LEU A 66 -15.20 23.00 41.94
CA LEU A 66 -15.03 24.45 41.82
C LEU A 66 -14.94 25.11 43.21
N THR A 67 -15.84 24.72 44.10
CA THR A 67 -15.89 25.23 45.48
C THR A 67 -15.11 24.36 46.44
N VAL A 68 -14.71 24.94 47.58
CA VAL A 68 -13.98 24.26 48.65
C VAL A 68 -14.73 22.98 49.07
N SER A 69 -14.08 21.83 48.90
CA SER A 69 -14.62 20.52 49.26
C SER A 69 -13.58 19.74 50.06
N SER A 70 -14.02 19.01 51.08
CA SER A 70 -13.11 18.23 51.93
C SER A 70 -12.57 17.02 51.17
N GLY A 71 -11.25 16.89 51.06
CA GLY A 71 -10.58 15.71 50.51
C GLY A 71 -10.37 15.69 48.99
N VAL A 72 -10.74 16.76 48.27
CA VAL A 72 -10.50 16.90 46.82
C VAL A 72 -9.95 18.30 46.53
N PRO A 73 -8.88 18.47 45.71
CA PRO A 73 -8.40 19.79 45.33
C PRO A 73 -9.50 20.61 44.64
N SER A 74 -9.68 21.87 45.06
CA SER A 74 -10.71 22.78 44.54
C SER A 74 -10.12 23.96 43.77
N TYR A 75 -10.89 24.54 42.85
CA TYR A 75 -10.49 25.74 42.11
C TYR A 75 -10.39 26.98 43.01
N ASP A 76 -11.35 27.19 43.91
CA ASP A 76 -11.44 28.40 44.76
C ASP A 76 -10.25 28.58 45.72
N ILE A 77 -9.44 27.54 45.94
CA ILE A 77 -8.24 27.59 46.79
C ILE A 77 -6.95 27.84 45.99
N ILE A 78 -7.03 27.90 44.65
CA ILE A 78 -5.90 28.22 43.79
C ILE A 78 -5.56 29.70 43.95
N GLY A 79 -4.42 29.95 44.60
CA GLY A 79 -3.91 31.27 44.90
C GLY A 79 -2.39 31.28 44.90
N ASN A 80 -1.79 32.40 45.28
CA ASN A 80 -0.32 32.51 45.36
C ASN A 80 0.22 31.44 46.30
N ASN A 81 1.01 30.51 45.78
CA ASN A 81 1.59 29.40 46.53
C ASN A 81 0.56 28.49 47.26
N THR A 82 -0.72 28.53 46.86
CA THR A 82 -1.81 27.68 47.40
C THR A 82 -2.59 26.98 46.28
N GLY A 83 -3.19 25.83 46.60
CA GLY A 83 -3.98 25.01 45.67
C GLY A 83 -3.20 23.87 45.01
N GLY A 84 -3.94 22.89 44.50
CA GLY A 84 -3.38 21.62 44.02
C GLY A 84 -2.90 20.71 45.17
N THR A 85 -2.21 19.62 44.82
CA THR A 85 -1.63 18.64 45.76
C THR A 85 -0.16 18.88 46.03
N ILE A 86 0.56 19.53 45.10
CA ILE A 86 1.99 19.82 45.23
C ILE A 86 2.18 21.12 46.02
N ALA A 87 2.85 21.04 47.18
CA ALA A 87 3.13 22.22 48.00
C ALA A 87 4.21 23.13 47.39
N SER A 88 4.16 24.42 47.73
CA SER A 88 5.25 25.35 47.44
C SER A 88 6.43 25.13 48.38
N GLY A 89 7.61 25.60 47.97
CA GLY A 89 8.84 25.52 48.75
C GLY A 89 9.88 24.59 48.14
N ALA A 90 10.80 24.13 48.99
CA ALA A 90 11.92 23.29 48.59
C ALA A 90 11.42 21.91 48.16
N ILE A 91 11.68 21.57 46.90
CA ILE A 91 11.49 20.24 46.34
C ILE A 91 12.81 19.51 46.50
N SER A 92 12.92 18.73 47.57
CA SER A 92 13.99 17.76 47.77
C SER A 92 13.40 16.36 47.71
N SER A 93 13.88 15.51 46.80
CA SER A 93 13.55 14.09 46.82
C SER A 93 14.09 13.48 48.13
N SER A 94 13.18 13.06 49.00
CA SER A 94 13.50 12.14 50.07
C SER A 94 13.98 10.82 49.46
N ASN A 95 15.30 10.61 49.48
CA ASN A 95 16.01 9.37 49.13
C ASN A 95 16.14 9.01 47.64
N ALA A 96 16.57 9.96 46.79
CA ALA A 96 17.45 9.72 45.63
C ALA A 96 17.76 11.08 45.00
N ASN A 97 19.02 11.49 44.92
CA ASN A 97 19.44 12.74 44.27
C ASN A 97 18.84 12.81 42.86
N VAL A 98 17.87 13.70 42.62
CA VAL A 98 17.56 14.17 41.27
C VAL A 98 18.55 15.28 40.99
N ASP A 99 19.80 14.90 40.71
CA ASP A 99 20.92 15.83 40.52
C ASP A 99 21.24 16.70 41.77
N PRO A 100 22.39 17.41 41.83
CA PRO A 100 22.93 17.95 43.09
C PRO A 100 22.25 19.24 43.59
N PHE A 101 21.07 19.63 43.06
CA PHE A 101 20.47 20.94 43.30
C PHE A 101 19.17 20.87 44.10
N VAL A 102 18.98 21.83 45.00
CA VAL A 102 17.70 22.06 45.68
C VAL A 102 16.87 23.02 44.82
N TYR A 103 15.75 22.53 44.30
CA TYR A 103 14.78 23.35 43.58
C TYR A 103 13.78 23.96 44.54
N ASN A 104 13.46 25.23 44.35
CA ASN A 104 12.44 25.93 45.10
C ASN A 104 11.30 26.34 44.16
N LEU A 105 10.14 25.75 44.39
CA LEU A 105 8.92 25.91 43.61
C LEU A 105 8.03 26.99 44.23
N SER A 106 7.62 27.95 43.42
CA SER A 106 6.63 28.96 43.79
C SER A 106 5.75 29.30 42.59
N TRP A 107 4.58 29.84 42.81
CA TRP A 107 3.71 30.34 41.73
C TRP A 107 2.91 31.55 42.18
N SER A 108 2.69 32.45 41.24
CA SER A 108 1.78 33.58 41.40
C SER A 108 0.53 33.37 40.55
N VAL A 109 -0.62 33.75 41.10
CA VAL A 109 -1.92 33.66 40.47
C VAL A 109 -2.48 35.06 40.27
N THR A 110 -2.86 35.37 39.03
CA THR A 110 -3.60 36.58 38.68
C THR A 110 -5.03 36.17 38.30
N PRO A 111 -6.03 36.47 39.14
CA PRO A 111 -7.41 36.15 38.83
C PRO A 111 -7.90 36.90 37.58
N ARG A 112 -8.64 36.19 36.74
CA ARG A 112 -9.30 36.71 35.53
C ARG A 112 -10.76 36.25 35.51
N ALA A 113 -11.62 36.91 34.73
CA ALA A 113 -12.99 36.46 34.58
C ALA A 113 -13.03 35.01 34.04
N GLY A 114 -13.47 34.06 34.87
CA GLY A 114 -13.59 32.63 34.53
C GLY A 114 -12.28 31.82 34.48
N SER A 115 -11.13 32.40 34.84
CA SER A 115 -9.84 31.71 34.84
C SER A 115 -8.81 32.37 35.77
N ASN A 116 -7.75 31.65 36.09
CA ASN A 116 -6.61 32.12 36.87
C ASN A 116 -5.36 32.01 36.01
N ASP A 117 -4.70 33.13 35.72
CA ASP A 117 -3.40 33.09 35.05
C ASP A 117 -2.34 32.76 36.09
N VAL A 118 -1.63 31.66 35.89
CA VAL A 118 -0.62 31.11 36.80
C VAL A 118 0.75 31.25 36.18
N THR A 119 1.67 31.88 36.90
CA THR A 119 3.10 31.87 36.56
C THR A 119 3.84 31.03 37.59
N VAL A 120 4.22 29.81 37.20
CA VAL A 120 5.03 28.91 38.00
C VAL A 120 6.51 29.29 37.83
N THR A 121 7.19 29.52 38.94
CA THR A 121 8.62 29.84 39.00
C THR A 121 9.35 28.75 39.78
N VAL A 122 10.28 28.09 39.11
CA VAL A 122 11.20 27.14 39.74
C VAL A 122 12.58 27.76 39.76
N SER A 123 13.16 27.86 40.96
CA SER A 123 14.48 28.47 41.18
C SER A 123 15.45 27.46 41.78
N TRP A 124 16.72 27.53 41.39
CA TRP A 124 17.79 26.68 41.92
C TRP A 124 19.13 27.42 41.87
N ASN A 125 20.16 26.89 42.52
CA ASN A 125 21.51 27.44 42.48
C ASN A 125 22.47 26.38 41.95
N ASP A 126 23.11 26.65 40.82
CA ASP A 126 23.99 25.70 40.12
C ASP A 126 25.49 25.89 40.44
N GLY A 127 25.81 26.64 41.49
CA GLY A 127 27.18 26.98 41.88
C GLY A 127 27.77 28.16 41.10
N ASN A 128 27.13 28.61 40.01
CA ASN A 128 27.48 29.85 39.30
C ASN A 128 26.54 31.02 39.66
N GLY A 129 25.45 30.76 40.40
CA GLY A 129 24.51 31.77 40.88
C GLY A 129 23.07 31.28 40.91
N PRO A 130 22.13 32.13 41.36
CA PRO A 130 20.71 31.81 41.35
C PRO A 130 20.17 31.79 39.91
N ASN A 131 19.55 30.68 39.52
CA ASN A 131 18.87 30.49 38.25
C ASN A 131 17.37 30.27 38.48
N ASN A 132 16.55 30.61 37.48
CA ASN A 132 15.13 30.28 37.50
C ASN A 132 14.55 30.02 36.11
N VAL A 133 13.46 29.27 36.08
CA VAL A 133 12.58 29.08 34.92
C VAL A 133 11.19 29.53 35.31
N LYS A 134 10.51 30.20 34.37
CA LYS A 134 9.11 30.60 34.50
C LYS A 134 8.28 29.92 33.43
N LEU A 135 7.21 29.27 33.85
CA LEU A 135 6.18 28.70 33.00
C LEU A 135 4.86 29.41 33.29
N THR A 136 4.26 30.00 32.27
CA THR A 136 2.96 30.69 32.40
C THR A 136 1.89 29.86 31.71
N GLY A 137 0.76 29.68 32.38
CA GLY A 137 -0.43 29.05 31.82
C GLY A 137 -1.68 29.49 32.55
N SER A 138 -2.85 29.28 31.95
CA SER A 138 -4.13 29.60 32.56
C SER A 138 -4.81 28.34 33.09
N VAL A 139 -5.48 28.47 34.22
CA VAL A 139 -6.36 27.46 34.81
C VAL A 139 -7.78 27.98 34.73
N VAL A 140 -8.65 27.31 33.98
CA VAL A 140 -10.06 27.73 33.80
C VAL A 140 -10.92 27.22 34.94
N GLN A 141 -11.95 27.98 35.34
CA GLN A 141 -12.91 27.57 36.38
C GLN A 141 -13.88 26.51 35.85
N THR A 142 -13.42 25.37 35.35
CA THR A 142 -14.27 24.29 34.81
C THR A 142 -13.76 22.91 35.22
N THR A 143 -14.57 22.13 35.94
CA THR A 143 -14.22 20.75 36.35
C THR A 143 -14.36 19.73 35.22
N ARG A 144 -15.24 20.02 34.24
CA ARG A 144 -15.43 19.33 32.95
C ARG A 144 -16.03 20.34 31.97
N ILE A 145 -15.76 20.22 30.66
CA ILE A 145 -16.55 20.93 29.65
C ILE A 145 -17.91 20.21 29.58
N SER A 146 -18.86 20.61 30.41
CA SER A 146 -20.26 20.26 30.24
C SER A 146 -20.89 21.26 29.26
N ALA A 147 -21.73 20.76 28.35
CA ALA A 147 -22.43 21.54 27.33
C ALA A 147 -23.18 22.77 27.91
N ASP A 148 -23.53 22.72 29.20
CA ASP A 148 -24.24 23.76 29.94
C ASP A 148 -23.43 25.05 30.19
N ARG A 149 -22.08 25.02 30.09
CA ARG A 149 -21.24 26.21 30.31
C ARG A 149 -20.80 26.94 29.03
N LEU A 150 -21.22 26.48 27.85
CA LEU A 150 -21.08 27.23 26.60
C LEU A 150 -22.11 28.37 26.45
N THR A 151 -23.08 28.47 27.36
CA THR A 151 -24.22 29.38 27.22
C THR A 151 -24.15 30.61 28.11
N ASN A 152 -23.22 30.71 29.07
CA ASN A 152 -23.23 31.82 30.02
C ASN A 152 -21.89 32.58 30.18
N SER A 153 -22.00 33.85 29.81
CA SER A 153 -21.23 35.02 30.25
C SER A 153 -19.72 35.03 30.02
N SER A 154 -19.34 35.01 28.75
CA SER A 154 -18.32 35.92 28.24
C SER A 154 -18.66 36.21 26.79
N LYS A 155 -18.67 37.48 26.37
CA LYS A 155 -18.51 37.81 24.95
C LYS A 155 -17.08 37.41 24.55
N ALA A 156 -16.81 36.10 24.51
CA ALA A 156 -15.79 35.59 23.62
C ALA A 156 -16.19 36.12 22.25
N GLY A 157 -15.26 36.76 21.53
CA GLY A 157 -15.51 36.96 20.11
C GLY A 157 -15.97 35.62 19.54
N ASN A 158 -16.95 35.63 18.64
CA ASN A 158 -17.55 34.44 18.01
C ASN A 158 -16.53 33.62 17.17
N TYR A 159 -15.24 33.65 17.52
CA TYR A 159 -14.19 32.79 17.04
C TYR A 159 -14.36 31.41 17.66
N LYS A 160 -15.30 30.63 17.12
CA LYS A 160 -15.19 29.18 17.22
C LYS A 160 -13.88 28.80 16.52
N PRO A 161 -13.01 27.95 17.09
CA PRO A 161 -11.85 27.46 16.37
C PRO A 161 -12.35 26.80 15.07
N VAL A 162 -11.92 27.34 13.93
CA VAL A 162 -12.25 26.79 12.61
C VAL A 162 -11.01 26.09 12.10
N VAL A 163 -11.11 24.78 11.92
CA VAL A 163 -10.13 24.02 11.16
C VAL A 163 -10.54 24.09 9.69
N LYS A 164 -9.65 24.56 8.83
CA LYS A 164 -9.86 24.55 7.38
C LYS A 164 -9.42 23.20 6.83
N TYR A 165 -10.20 22.67 5.90
CA TYR A 165 -9.86 21.49 5.11
C TYR A 165 -9.47 21.91 3.69
N THR A 166 -8.52 21.22 3.09
CA THR A 166 -8.18 21.39 1.67
C THR A 166 -8.63 20.12 0.94
N PRO A 167 -9.76 20.17 0.22
CA PRO A 167 -10.24 19.05 -0.58
C PRO A 167 -9.17 18.52 -1.52
N VAL A 168 -9.13 17.21 -1.69
CA VAL A 168 -8.21 16.59 -2.64
C VAL A 168 -8.61 17.01 -4.06
N SER A 169 -7.62 17.36 -4.89
CA SER A 169 -7.88 17.78 -6.26
C SER A 169 -8.61 16.69 -7.05
N ASN A 170 -9.59 17.07 -7.88
CA ASN A 170 -10.34 16.16 -8.75
C ASN A 170 -9.48 15.37 -9.77
N SER A 171 -8.19 15.68 -9.90
CA SER A 171 -7.23 14.92 -10.71
C SER A 171 -6.72 13.64 -10.02
N ASP A 172 -6.96 13.47 -8.73
CA ASP A 172 -6.61 12.27 -7.98
C ASP A 172 -7.80 11.29 -7.97
N SER A 173 -7.70 10.21 -8.73
CA SER A 173 -8.75 9.19 -8.81
C SER A 173 -8.90 8.36 -7.52
N GLY A 174 -8.03 8.55 -6.53
CA GLY A 174 -8.07 7.83 -5.27
C GLY A 174 -8.95 8.45 -4.18
N VAL A 175 -9.47 9.67 -4.37
CA VAL A 175 -10.37 10.34 -3.42
C VAL A 175 -11.51 11.00 -4.17
N VAL A 176 -12.75 10.82 -3.72
CA VAL A 176 -13.93 11.46 -4.32
C VAL A 176 -14.75 12.16 -3.26
N ALA A 177 -15.03 13.43 -3.52
CA ALA A 177 -15.95 14.22 -2.72
C ALA A 177 -17.39 13.84 -3.04
N VAL A 178 -18.22 13.64 -2.02
CA VAL A 178 -19.65 13.36 -2.14
C VAL A 178 -20.42 14.45 -1.43
N SER A 179 -21.37 15.08 -2.14
CA SER A 179 -22.26 16.05 -1.51
C SER A 179 -23.29 15.34 -0.63
N LEU A 180 -23.40 15.78 0.62
CA LEU A 180 -24.38 15.29 1.59
C LEU A 180 -25.73 16.05 1.51
N GLY A 181 -25.87 16.97 0.55
CA GLY A 181 -26.97 17.92 0.48
C GLY A 181 -26.71 19.19 1.32
N GLY A 182 -27.44 20.27 1.00
CA GLY A 182 -27.18 21.58 1.58
C GLY A 182 -25.79 22.09 1.24
N ALA A 183 -25.04 22.55 2.25
CA ALA A 183 -23.70 23.11 2.10
C ALA A 183 -22.57 22.16 2.50
N TYR A 184 -22.81 20.85 2.61
CA TYR A 184 -21.83 19.88 3.14
C TYR A 184 -21.35 18.86 2.11
N MET A 185 -20.07 18.52 2.22
CA MET A 185 -19.35 17.54 1.41
C MET A 185 -18.62 16.56 2.34
N GLN A 186 -18.43 15.33 1.89
CA GLN A 186 -17.63 14.30 2.55
C GLN A 186 -16.58 13.73 1.60
N GLU A 187 -15.36 13.53 2.07
CA GLU A 187 -14.30 12.79 1.38
C GLU A 187 -13.78 11.65 2.25
N THR A 188 -13.36 10.55 1.63
CA THR A 188 -12.62 9.47 2.28
C THR A 188 -11.19 9.50 1.78
N THR A 189 -10.20 9.49 2.68
CA THR A 189 -8.79 9.43 2.28
C THR A 189 -8.44 8.05 1.72
N LYS A 190 -7.31 7.96 1.02
CA LYS A 190 -6.81 6.68 0.50
C LYS A 190 -6.50 5.71 1.66
N PRO A 191 -6.95 4.43 1.58
CA PRO A 191 -6.60 3.43 2.57
C PRO A 191 -5.12 3.11 2.63
N LEU A 192 -4.56 3.05 3.84
CA LEU A 192 -3.16 2.76 4.07
C LEU A 192 -3.05 1.38 4.73
N PRO A 193 -2.87 0.30 3.95
CA PRO A 193 -2.57 -1.02 4.49
C PRO A 193 -1.16 -1.06 5.07
N ASP A 194 -1.07 -1.71 6.23
CA ASP A 194 0.14 -2.09 6.93
C ASP A 194 0.04 -3.56 7.32
N VAL A 195 0.97 -4.37 6.83
CA VAL A 195 1.02 -5.80 7.09
C VAL A 195 2.10 -6.08 8.11
N SER A 196 1.73 -6.74 9.21
CA SER A 196 2.67 -7.13 10.25
C SER A 196 3.88 -7.88 9.67
N SER A 197 5.08 -7.40 10.03
CA SER A 197 6.38 -7.90 9.54
C SER A 197 6.62 -9.40 9.71
N ASN A 198 5.87 -10.09 10.58
CA ASN A 198 5.99 -11.53 10.85
C ASN A 198 4.68 -12.32 10.65
N GLY A 199 3.67 -11.70 10.02
CA GLY A 199 2.37 -12.29 9.69
C GLY A 199 1.29 -12.16 10.76
N GLY A 200 0.03 -12.41 10.38
CA GLY A 200 -1.11 -12.52 11.31
C GLY A 200 -2.05 -11.32 11.41
N GLY A 201 -1.84 -10.24 10.65
CA GLY A 201 -2.79 -9.13 10.65
C GLY A 201 -2.46 -8.02 9.66
N VAL A 202 -3.43 -7.68 8.81
CA VAL A 202 -3.44 -6.46 8.01
C VAL A 202 -4.16 -5.39 8.83
N GLU A 203 -3.54 -4.24 8.99
CA GLU A 203 -4.18 -3.02 9.50
C GLU A 203 -4.38 -2.05 8.35
N VAL A 204 -5.60 -1.55 8.15
CA VAL A 204 -5.91 -0.57 7.12
C VAL A 204 -6.47 0.69 7.77
N LYS A 205 -5.76 1.81 7.58
CA LYS A 205 -6.12 3.13 8.12
C LYS A 205 -6.62 4.07 7.04
N PHE A 206 -7.68 4.81 7.34
CA PHE A 206 -8.14 5.95 6.53
C PHE A 206 -9.01 6.86 7.38
N SER A 207 -9.28 8.06 6.89
CA SER A 207 -10.16 9.01 7.55
C SER A 207 -11.29 9.44 6.62
N THR A 208 -12.44 9.78 7.18
CA THR A 208 -13.45 10.57 6.49
C THR A 208 -13.44 12.00 6.99
N VAL A 209 -13.61 12.94 6.07
CA VAL A 209 -13.65 14.37 6.37
C VAL A 209 -14.93 14.96 5.83
N THR A 210 -15.78 15.46 6.72
CA THR A 210 -16.96 16.24 6.36
C THR A 210 -16.66 17.71 6.52
N TYR A 211 -16.86 18.51 5.48
CA TYR A 211 -16.59 19.94 5.45
C TYR A 211 -17.73 20.69 4.77
N ASN A 212 -17.84 21.98 5.07
CA ASN A 212 -18.84 22.85 4.43
C ASN A 212 -18.28 23.58 3.19
N THR A 213 -19.13 24.30 2.46
CA THR A 213 -18.72 25.10 1.28
C THR A 213 -17.67 26.17 1.57
N ASN A 214 -17.53 26.61 2.82
CA ASN A 214 -16.47 27.52 3.26
C ASN A 214 -15.16 26.79 3.60
N LEU A 215 -15.09 25.47 3.33
CA LEU A 215 -13.97 24.59 3.66
C LEU A 215 -13.70 24.46 5.16
N ASN A 216 -14.70 24.72 6.00
CA ASN A 216 -14.56 24.47 7.44
C ASN A 216 -14.83 22.99 7.69
N THR A 217 -13.88 22.30 8.30
CA THR A 217 -14.07 20.94 8.81
C THR A 217 -15.21 20.94 9.81
N GLN A 218 -16.17 20.04 9.62
CA GLN A 218 -17.28 19.80 10.52
C GLN A 218 -17.05 18.54 11.35
N ASN A 219 -16.60 17.48 10.70
CA ASN A 219 -16.29 16.19 11.34
C ASN A 219 -15.06 15.58 10.67
N LEU A 220 -14.13 15.05 11.48
CA LEU A 220 -13.01 14.22 11.06
C LEU A 220 -13.14 12.91 11.81
N SER A 221 -13.28 11.80 11.09
CA SER A 221 -13.43 10.47 11.66
C SER A 221 -12.27 9.58 11.19
N ASP A 222 -11.42 9.16 12.13
CA ASP A 222 -10.22 8.36 11.87
C ASP A 222 -10.48 6.87 12.13
N TYR A 223 -10.55 6.09 11.05
CA TYR A 223 -10.83 4.66 11.09
C TYR A 223 -9.55 3.83 11.03
N SER A 224 -9.56 2.70 11.73
CA SER A 224 -8.61 1.61 11.54
C SER A 224 -9.38 0.29 11.50
N THR A 225 -9.13 -0.52 10.48
CA THR A 225 -9.67 -1.89 10.44
C THR A 225 -8.51 -2.86 10.58
N VAL A 226 -8.60 -3.80 11.50
CA VAL A 226 -7.52 -4.75 11.81
C VAL A 226 -8.00 -6.17 11.66
N ALA A 227 -7.25 -6.98 10.92
CA ALA A 227 -7.32 -8.44 11.01
C ALA A 227 -6.34 -8.93 12.09
N CYS A 228 -6.77 -9.90 12.89
CA CYS A 228 -6.08 -10.33 14.09
C CYS A 228 -6.07 -11.85 14.23
N ASP A 229 -4.98 -12.38 14.76
CA ASP A 229 -4.89 -13.71 15.33
C ASP A 229 -5.14 -13.60 16.84
N CYS A 230 -6.22 -14.22 17.31
CA CYS A 230 -6.70 -14.15 18.68
C CYS A 230 -6.74 -15.53 19.32
N THR A 231 -6.69 -15.57 20.65
CA THR A 231 -6.88 -16.78 21.45
C THR A 231 -8.01 -16.55 22.45
N PHE A 232 -8.91 -17.54 22.58
CA PHE A 232 -9.98 -17.51 23.55
C PHE A 232 -9.43 -17.49 24.97
N GLU A 233 -10.00 -16.61 25.79
CA GLU A 233 -9.70 -16.54 27.22
C GLU A 233 -10.79 -17.23 28.04
N SER A 234 -10.45 -17.62 29.27
CA SER A 234 -11.40 -18.32 30.13
C SER A 234 -12.47 -17.37 30.71
N GLY A 235 -13.70 -17.86 30.79
CA GLY A 235 -14.83 -17.16 31.41
C GLY A 235 -15.39 -16.02 30.56
N TYR A 236 -16.21 -15.18 31.19
CA TYR A 236 -16.79 -14.00 30.57
C TYR A 236 -16.14 -12.72 31.10
N LYS A 237 -15.99 -11.72 30.24
CA LYS A 237 -15.49 -10.40 30.61
C LYS A 237 -16.53 -9.34 30.28
N SER A 238 -16.68 -8.38 31.18
CA SER A 238 -17.50 -7.18 30.93
C SER A 238 -16.72 -6.27 29.97
N THR A 239 -17.14 -6.24 28.72
CA THR A 239 -16.42 -5.57 27.63
C THR A 239 -17.36 -4.65 26.86
N ALA A 240 -16.79 -3.69 26.13
CA ALA A 240 -17.55 -2.62 25.51
C ALA A 240 -18.43 -3.14 24.37
N LEU A 241 -19.58 -2.52 24.17
CA LEU A 241 -20.37 -2.63 22.94
C LEU A 241 -19.74 -1.79 21.82
N PRO A 242 -20.17 -1.97 20.55
CA PRO A 242 -19.75 -1.04 19.51
C PRO A 242 -20.28 0.37 19.74
N ALA A 243 -19.60 1.34 19.14
CA ALA A 243 -20.05 2.72 19.11
C ALA A 243 -21.44 2.85 18.47
N THR A 244 -22.20 3.85 18.91
CA THR A 244 -23.57 4.11 18.48
C THR A 244 -23.67 5.43 17.72
N LEU A 245 -24.68 5.53 16.86
CA LEU A 245 -24.95 6.72 16.05
C LEU A 245 -25.59 7.79 16.92
N ILE A 246 -25.12 9.03 16.79
CA ILE A 246 -25.73 10.22 17.38
C ILE A 246 -25.74 11.36 16.36
N THR A 247 -26.62 12.34 16.56
CA THR A 247 -26.60 13.58 15.76
C THR A 247 -26.21 14.77 16.61
N ILE A 248 -25.33 15.61 16.08
CA ILE A 248 -24.97 16.90 16.69
C ILE A 248 -25.13 17.95 15.60
N ASN A 249 -25.99 18.95 15.84
CA ASN A 249 -26.32 20.01 14.88
C ASN A 249 -26.78 19.48 13.51
N GLY A 250 -27.49 18.34 13.48
CA GLY A 250 -28.02 17.75 12.25
C GLY A 250 -27.02 16.94 11.42
N LEU A 251 -25.76 16.86 11.84
CA LEU A 251 -24.74 15.99 11.24
C LEU A 251 -24.55 14.72 12.05
N LEU A 252 -24.15 13.64 11.38
CA LEU A 252 -23.85 12.36 11.99
C LEU A 252 -22.52 12.37 12.75
N TYR A 253 -22.54 11.80 13.96
CA TYR A 253 -21.38 11.51 14.81
C TYR A 253 -21.51 10.11 15.42
N TRP A 254 -20.41 9.64 15.99
CA TRP A 254 -20.35 8.39 16.75
C TRP A 254 -20.04 8.70 18.21
N SER A 255 -20.78 8.07 19.12
CA SER A 255 -20.47 8.09 20.54
C SER A 255 -19.92 6.73 20.98
N ALA A 256 -18.89 6.76 21.82
CA ALA A 256 -18.47 5.58 22.53
C ALA A 256 -19.61 5.11 23.48
N PRO A 257 -19.73 3.81 23.74
CA PRO A 257 -20.67 3.32 24.74
C PRO A 257 -20.37 3.95 26.10
N THR A 258 -21.41 4.30 26.83
CA THR A 258 -21.28 4.78 28.22
C THR A 258 -20.96 3.60 29.13
N THR A 259 -20.37 3.83 30.30
CA THR A 259 -20.02 2.77 31.28
C THR A 259 -21.15 1.76 31.63
N PRO A 260 -22.45 2.13 31.61
CA PRO A 260 -23.57 1.17 31.73
C PRO A 260 -23.72 0.18 30.58
N ASP A 261 -23.06 0.41 29.44
CA ASP A 261 -23.21 -0.37 28.21
C ASP A 261 -22.23 -1.54 28.12
N LEU A 262 -21.41 -1.82 29.15
CA LEU A 262 -20.58 -3.03 29.15
C LEU A 262 -21.46 -4.28 29.25
N LYS A 263 -21.20 -5.29 28.41
CA LYS A 263 -21.91 -6.58 28.45
C LYS A 263 -20.95 -7.69 28.80
N SER A 264 -21.43 -8.66 29.57
CA SER A 264 -20.68 -9.87 29.90
C SER A 264 -20.72 -10.81 28.69
N LYS A 265 -19.59 -10.92 27.99
CA LYS A 265 -19.45 -11.76 26.78
C LYS A 265 -18.14 -12.54 26.80
N SER A 266 -18.03 -13.53 25.92
CA SER A 266 -16.77 -14.20 25.65
C SER A 266 -15.73 -13.16 25.23
N TRP A 267 -14.47 -13.46 25.44
CA TRP A 267 -13.38 -12.54 25.13
C TRP A 267 -12.12 -13.32 24.76
N GLY A 268 -11.18 -12.62 24.15
CA GLY A 268 -9.90 -13.17 23.74
C GLY A 268 -8.77 -12.19 23.93
N SER A 269 -7.56 -12.67 23.70
CA SER A 269 -6.34 -11.89 23.68
C SER A 269 -5.58 -12.13 22.37
N PRO A 270 -4.75 -11.18 21.91
CA PRO A 270 -3.93 -11.39 20.72
C PRO A 270 -2.98 -12.58 20.90
N SER A 271 -2.96 -13.49 19.93
CA SER A 271 -2.05 -14.63 19.91
C SER A 271 -0.61 -14.17 19.61
N GLY A 272 0.20 -13.98 20.65
CA GLY A 272 1.62 -13.66 20.53
C GLY A 272 1.96 -12.26 19.99
N ASN A 273 3.24 -12.02 19.72
CA ASN A 273 3.80 -10.69 19.43
C ASN A 273 3.68 -10.23 17.96
N LYS A 274 2.88 -10.93 17.14
CA LYS A 274 2.83 -10.72 15.68
C LYS A 274 1.61 -9.94 15.20
N ASN A 275 0.75 -9.52 16.13
CA ASN A 275 -0.47 -8.81 15.81
C ASN A 275 -0.26 -7.30 15.66
N ALA A 276 -1.17 -6.64 14.91
CA ALA A 276 -1.28 -5.19 14.92
C ALA A 276 -1.57 -4.68 16.34
N THR A 277 -1.13 -3.46 16.68
CA THR A 277 -1.27 -2.92 18.04
C THR A 277 -2.73 -2.89 18.51
N LEU A 278 -3.68 -2.63 17.60
CA LEU A 278 -5.10 -2.56 17.92
C LEU A 278 -5.79 -3.93 18.04
N CYS A 279 -5.08 -5.04 17.81
CA CYS A 279 -5.65 -6.36 18.03
C CYS A 279 -6.00 -6.64 19.48
N SER A 280 -5.36 -5.98 20.45
CA SER A 280 -5.79 -6.07 21.85
C SER A 280 -7.23 -5.57 22.02
N VAL A 281 -7.58 -4.46 21.35
CA VAL A 281 -8.95 -3.92 21.36
C VAL A 281 -9.89 -4.86 20.62
N CYS A 282 -9.48 -5.37 19.47
CA CYS A 282 -10.26 -6.30 18.65
C CYS A 282 -10.57 -7.60 19.39
N CYS A 283 -9.54 -8.39 19.75
CA CYS A 283 -9.73 -9.68 20.43
C CYS A 283 -10.45 -9.54 21.77
N GLU A 284 -10.24 -8.44 22.51
CA GLU A 284 -10.91 -8.27 23.80
C GLU A 284 -12.41 -7.96 23.65
N ASN A 285 -12.78 -7.11 22.69
CA ASN A 285 -14.13 -6.55 22.62
C ASN A 285 -14.99 -7.20 21.55
N HIS A 286 -14.44 -7.73 20.46
CA HIS A 286 -15.18 -8.11 19.26
C HIS A 286 -15.80 -9.51 19.35
N PHE A 287 -16.59 -9.73 20.38
CA PHE A 287 -17.46 -10.90 20.49
C PHE A 287 -18.91 -10.46 20.42
N ASP A 288 -19.69 -11.20 19.65
CA ASP A 288 -21.13 -11.11 19.72
C ASP A 288 -21.67 -11.99 20.86
N ASN A 289 -22.86 -11.69 21.35
CA ASN A 289 -23.41 -12.27 22.57
C ASN A 289 -24.27 -13.50 22.28
N VAL A 290 -23.95 -14.65 22.88
CA VAL A 290 -24.71 -15.90 22.70
C VAL A 290 -26.04 -15.97 23.50
N LEU A 291 -26.36 -15.00 24.36
CA LEU A 291 -27.53 -15.06 25.28
C LEU A 291 -28.58 -13.98 25.00
N GLY A 292 -29.84 -14.42 24.79
CA GLY A 292 -30.91 -13.67 24.13
C GLY A 292 -31.50 -12.43 24.81
N GLY A 293 -31.81 -11.45 23.96
CA GLY A 293 -32.52 -10.19 24.14
C GLY A 293 -32.51 -9.41 22.81
N GLU A 294 -33.25 -8.29 22.68
CA GLU A 294 -33.57 -7.58 21.41
C GLU A 294 -32.39 -7.05 20.56
N PHE A 295 -31.13 -7.34 20.88
CA PHE A 295 -30.00 -7.20 19.94
C PHE A 295 -29.01 -8.35 20.19
N LYS A 296 -29.14 -9.44 19.44
CA LYS A 296 -28.46 -10.72 19.72
C LYS A 296 -27.05 -10.82 19.12
N ASP A 297 -26.59 -9.92 18.26
CA ASP A 297 -25.19 -9.75 17.92
C ASP A 297 -24.91 -8.24 17.81
N TYR A 298 -23.96 -7.73 18.60
CA TYR A 298 -23.80 -6.29 18.80
C TYR A 298 -23.01 -5.63 17.66
N TYR A 299 -22.05 -6.36 17.08
CA TYR A 299 -21.22 -5.89 15.98
C TYR A 299 -21.84 -6.25 14.63
N ASN A 300 -22.37 -7.47 14.53
CA ASN A 300 -23.14 -7.91 13.39
C ASN A 300 -24.59 -7.41 13.48
N ARG A 301 -24.89 -6.30 12.81
CA ARG A 301 -26.23 -5.71 12.81
C ARG A 301 -27.29 -6.52 12.06
N LEU A 302 -26.92 -7.60 11.36
CA LEU A 302 -27.88 -8.56 10.80
C LEU A 302 -28.29 -9.63 11.81
N ASN A 303 -27.73 -9.62 13.02
CA ASN A 303 -28.09 -10.54 14.09
C ASN A 303 -27.88 -12.03 13.71
N TYR A 304 -26.91 -12.28 12.81
CA TYR A 304 -26.49 -13.64 12.48
C TYR A 304 -25.41 -14.09 13.46
N PRO A 305 -25.56 -15.29 14.07
CA PRO A 305 -24.60 -15.78 15.05
C PRO A 305 -23.19 -15.76 14.47
N SER A 306 -22.33 -14.89 15.00
CA SER A 306 -20.94 -14.83 14.54
C SER A 306 -20.12 -15.89 15.27
N SER A 307 -20.05 -17.07 14.65
CA SER A 307 -19.09 -18.07 15.09
C SER A 307 -17.67 -17.57 14.83
N LYS A 308 -16.72 -17.94 15.69
CA LYS A 308 -15.30 -17.69 15.44
C LYS A 308 -14.71 -18.83 14.63
N TYR A 309 -13.72 -18.52 13.80
CA TYR A 309 -13.10 -19.47 12.89
C TYR A 309 -11.58 -19.46 13.06
N ASP A 310 -10.95 -20.60 12.85
CA ASP A 310 -9.49 -20.68 12.76
C ASP A 310 -8.98 -20.24 11.37
N SER A 311 -7.66 -20.27 11.18
CA SER A 311 -7.02 -19.92 9.91
C SER A 311 -7.31 -20.92 8.77
N SER A 312 -8.03 -22.02 9.04
CA SER A 312 -8.51 -22.98 8.04
C SER A 312 -9.99 -22.79 7.75
N LEU A 313 -10.60 -21.70 8.24
CA LEU A 313 -12.04 -21.42 8.17
C LEU A 313 -12.90 -22.51 8.80
N SER A 314 -12.37 -23.22 9.81
CA SER A 314 -13.14 -24.15 10.62
C SER A 314 -13.67 -23.45 11.87
N MET A 315 -14.95 -23.65 12.18
CA MET A 315 -15.57 -23.04 13.36
C MET A 315 -14.92 -23.55 14.64
N VAL A 316 -14.59 -22.63 15.56
CA VAL A 316 -13.95 -22.91 16.85
C VAL A 316 -14.66 -22.15 17.98
N THR A 317 -14.67 -22.77 19.16
CA THR A 317 -15.26 -22.19 20.40
C THR A 317 -14.27 -22.09 21.54
N ASN A 318 -13.02 -22.53 21.32
CA ASN A 318 -11.88 -22.45 22.23
C ASN A 318 -10.59 -22.45 21.39
N GLY A 319 -9.45 -22.17 22.02
CA GLY A 319 -8.16 -22.14 21.34
C GLY A 319 -7.94 -20.88 20.51
N SER A 320 -7.27 -21.00 19.37
CA SER A 320 -6.96 -19.86 18.49
C SER A 320 -8.04 -19.64 17.43
N TYR A 321 -8.31 -18.38 17.09
CA TYR A 321 -9.25 -17.96 16.07
C TYR A 321 -8.74 -16.69 15.39
N ILE A 322 -9.20 -16.43 14.16
CA ILE A 322 -8.96 -15.18 13.45
C ILE A 322 -10.18 -14.27 13.54
N ASP A 323 -9.94 -12.97 13.59
CA ASP A 323 -11.00 -11.97 13.68
C ASP A 323 -10.63 -10.70 12.92
N SER A 324 -11.62 -9.89 12.55
CA SER A 324 -11.38 -8.59 11.94
C SER A 324 -12.34 -7.56 12.51
N CYS A 325 -11.81 -6.40 12.90
CA CYS A 325 -12.55 -5.37 13.62
C CYS A 325 -12.43 -4.01 12.97
N ARG A 326 -13.56 -3.34 12.75
CA ARG A 326 -13.61 -1.90 12.47
C ARG A 326 -13.48 -1.11 13.78
N LEU A 327 -12.58 -0.14 13.80
CA LEU A 327 -12.34 0.74 14.94
C LEU A 327 -12.41 2.21 14.50
N LEU A 328 -12.90 3.08 15.38
CA LEU A 328 -12.94 4.54 15.19
C LEU A 328 -12.29 5.22 16.39
N ARG A 329 -11.49 6.27 16.16
CA ARG A 329 -10.97 7.10 17.24
C ARG A 329 -12.07 7.99 17.82
N ILE A 330 -12.50 7.71 19.04
CA ILE A 330 -13.49 8.48 19.80
C ILE A 330 -12.84 8.89 21.14
N ASP A 331 -12.92 10.18 21.48
CA ASP A 331 -12.30 10.74 22.70
C ASP A 331 -10.79 10.40 22.86
N GLY A 332 -10.07 10.38 21.73
CA GLY A 332 -8.63 10.12 21.67
C GLY A 332 -8.23 8.64 21.61
N MET A 333 -9.17 7.70 21.80
CA MET A 333 -8.92 6.26 21.87
C MET A 333 -9.65 5.52 20.75
N TYR A 334 -9.07 4.45 20.19
CA TYR A 334 -9.81 3.58 19.27
C TYR A 334 -10.87 2.77 20.01
N LYS A 335 -12.11 2.86 19.52
CA LYS A 335 -13.28 2.15 20.04
C LYS A 335 -13.83 1.22 18.95
N PRO A 336 -14.37 0.06 19.32
CA PRO A 336 -14.91 -0.86 18.35
C PRO A 336 -16.20 -0.30 17.75
N MET A 337 -16.40 -0.57 16.47
CA MET A 337 -17.53 -0.12 15.66
C MET A 337 -18.33 -1.33 15.18
N PRO A 338 -19.60 -1.16 14.79
CA PRO A 338 -20.30 -2.19 14.01
C PRO A 338 -19.53 -2.53 12.73
N ASP A 339 -19.68 -3.76 12.26
CA ASP A 339 -18.93 -4.25 11.11
C ASP A 339 -19.20 -3.42 9.84
N TRP A 340 -18.18 -3.36 8.98
CA TRP A 340 -18.33 -2.82 7.64
C TRP A 340 -19.39 -3.60 6.86
N ASN A 341 -20.15 -2.90 6.04
CA ASN A 341 -21.17 -3.51 5.18
C ASN A 341 -20.99 -3.04 3.74
N LEU A 342 -20.27 -3.83 2.94
CA LEU A 342 -20.01 -3.52 1.52
C LEU A 342 -21.24 -3.81 0.66
N VAL A 343 -21.89 -2.75 0.15
CA VAL A 343 -23.11 -2.87 -0.66
C VAL A 343 -22.79 -3.03 -2.15
N LYS A 344 -21.82 -2.25 -2.65
CA LYS A 344 -21.37 -2.32 -4.05
C LYS A 344 -19.87 -2.17 -4.17
N LEU A 345 -19.28 -3.00 -5.02
CA LEU A 345 -17.94 -2.83 -5.54
C LEU A 345 -18.05 -2.29 -6.96
N VAL A 346 -17.18 -1.35 -7.31
CA VAL A 346 -17.16 -0.75 -8.65
C VAL A 346 -15.77 -0.81 -9.23
N VAL A 347 -15.64 -1.42 -10.42
CA VAL A 347 -14.40 -1.41 -11.21
C VAL A 347 -14.49 -0.45 -12.40
N MET A 348 -13.42 0.31 -12.62
CA MET A 348 -13.29 1.23 -13.74
C MET A 348 -11.81 1.55 -14.04
N ASP A 349 -11.55 2.18 -15.17
CA ASP A 349 -10.26 2.81 -15.46
C ASP A 349 -9.97 3.96 -14.48
N ALA A 350 -8.75 4.10 -13.98
CA ALA A 350 -8.38 5.22 -13.10
C ALA A 350 -8.63 6.58 -13.75
N ASP A 351 -8.45 6.69 -15.06
CA ASP A 351 -8.65 7.93 -15.82
C ASP A 351 -10.12 8.26 -16.02
N PHE A 352 -11.03 7.30 -15.83
CA PHE A 352 -12.47 7.52 -15.90
C PHE A 352 -12.90 8.68 -14.98
N LEU A 353 -12.40 8.71 -13.73
CA LEU A 353 -12.75 9.74 -12.75
C LEU A 353 -12.06 11.09 -12.99
N LYS A 354 -11.02 11.16 -13.82
CA LYS A 354 -10.37 12.44 -14.17
C LYS A 354 -11.25 13.30 -15.06
N LYS A 355 -12.24 12.71 -15.75
CA LYS A 355 -13.21 13.42 -16.58
C LYS A 355 -14.36 13.96 -15.70
N PRO A 356 -14.62 15.28 -15.65
CA PRO A 356 -15.60 15.86 -14.71
C PRO A 356 -17.03 15.30 -14.83
N ALA A 357 -17.49 15.02 -16.05
CA ALA A 357 -18.82 14.43 -16.28
C ALA A 357 -18.92 12.98 -15.76
N ASN A 358 -17.84 12.20 -15.88
CA ASN A 358 -17.77 10.84 -15.36
C ASN A 358 -17.70 10.84 -13.83
N LEU A 359 -16.91 11.75 -13.24
CA LEU A 359 -16.87 11.98 -11.80
C LEU A 359 -18.27 12.32 -11.25
N THR A 360 -18.99 13.21 -11.92
CA THR A 360 -20.37 13.57 -11.55
C THR A 360 -21.30 12.34 -11.63
N SER A 361 -21.17 11.53 -12.69
CA SER A 361 -21.95 10.30 -12.86
C SER A 361 -21.68 9.30 -11.73
N TYR A 362 -20.41 9.13 -11.35
CA TYR A 362 -20.05 8.26 -10.24
C TYR A 362 -20.55 8.80 -8.89
N GLN A 363 -20.44 10.10 -8.62
CA GLN A 363 -21.00 10.73 -7.42
C GLN A 363 -22.52 10.53 -7.32
N ASN A 364 -23.23 10.62 -8.44
CA ASN A 364 -24.66 10.33 -8.51
C ASN A 364 -24.95 8.83 -8.28
N TYR A 365 -24.10 7.94 -8.79
CA TYR A 365 -24.20 6.51 -8.52
C TYR A 365 -24.03 6.19 -7.03
N ILE A 366 -23.08 6.80 -6.32
CA ILE A 366 -22.95 6.64 -4.86
C ILE A 366 -24.27 7.00 -4.18
N LYS A 367 -24.84 8.17 -4.50
CA LYS A 367 -26.12 8.62 -3.92
C LYS A 367 -27.27 7.67 -4.25
N TYR A 368 -27.30 7.11 -5.46
CA TYR A 368 -28.27 6.10 -5.86
C TYR A 368 -28.14 4.83 -5.00
N VAL A 369 -26.92 4.28 -4.85
CA VAL A 369 -26.69 3.09 -4.03
C VAL A 369 -27.09 3.34 -2.58
N VAL A 370 -26.67 4.47 -1.99
CA VAL A 370 -27.02 4.83 -0.61
C VAL A 370 -28.52 4.98 -0.45
N LYS A 371 -29.19 5.74 -1.34
CA LYS A 371 -30.65 5.89 -1.32
C LYS A 371 -31.36 4.55 -1.38
N SER A 372 -31.04 3.74 -2.39
CA SER A 372 -31.69 2.45 -2.60
C SER A 372 -31.46 1.50 -1.44
N TYR A 373 -30.28 1.50 -0.83
CA TYR A 373 -30.01 0.64 0.32
C TYR A 373 -30.75 1.10 1.59
N VAL A 374 -30.84 2.40 1.85
CA VAL A 374 -31.65 2.95 2.95
C VAL A 374 -33.13 2.63 2.76
N GLU A 375 -33.66 2.75 1.53
CA GLU A 375 -35.05 2.38 1.24
C GLU A 375 -35.32 0.88 1.39
N LEU A 376 -34.32 0.04 1.14
CA LEU A 376 -34.43 -1.40 1.40
C LEU A 376 -34.51 -1.69 2.91
N GLN A 377 -33.80 -0.92 3.74
CA GLN A 377 -33.90 -1.02 5.21
C GLN A 377 -35.31 -0.64 5.70
N LYS A 378 -35.96 0.38 5.12
CA LYS A 378 -37.30 0.87 5.52
C LYS A 378 -38.48 -0.08 5.27
N LYS A 379 -38.41 -1.00 4.32
CA LYS A 379 -39.59 -1.73 3.79
C LYS A 379 -40.09 -2.87 4.68
N ASP A 380 -39.96 -2.78 6.01
CA ASP A 380 -40.17 -3.91 6.95
C ASP A 380 -39.37 -5.18 6.55
N SER A 381 -38.35 -5.00 5.71
CA SER A 381 -37.63 -6.06 4.98
C SER A 381 -36.24 -6.30 5.57
N TRP A 382 -35.97 -5.72 6.74
CA TRP A 382 -34.70 -5.78 7.43
C TRP A 382 -34.83 -6.67 8.69
N PRO A 383 -33.84 -7.53 9.03
CA PRO A 383 -34.07 -8.68 9.91
C PRO A 383 -34.01 -8.33 11.39
N GLU A 384 -34.99 -7.57 11.88
CA GLU A 384 -35.67 -7.92 13.12
C GLU A 384 -36.92 -8.80 12.86
N HIS A 385 -37.39 -8.91 11.60
CA HIS A 385 -38.74 -9.41 11.30
C HIS A 385 -38.87 -10.52 10.22
N ASN A 386 -37.77 -11.05 9.66
CA ASN A 386 -37.87 -12.11 8.66
C ASN A 386 -36.73 -13.16 8.68
N PRO A 387 -36.92 -14.33 9.30
CA PRO A 387 -35.94 -15.42 9.34
C PRO A 387 -35.72 -16.12 7.97
N SER A 388 -36.43 -15.73 6.90
CA SER A 388 -36.23 -16.25 5.54
C SER A 388 -35.29 -15.40 4.68
N LEU A 389 -34.78 -14.28 5.18
CA LEU A 389 -33.70 -13.54 4.53
C LEU A 389 -32.37 -14.24 4.84
N ILE A 390 -31.84 -14.92 3.82
CA ILE A 390 -30.61 -15.75 3.86
C ILE A 390 -29.37 -15.01 3.35
N SER A 391 -29.49 -13.70 3.11
CA SER A 391 -28.42 -12.89 2.53
C SER A 391 -28.67 -11.39 2.60
N ASP A 392 -27.58 -10.63 2.74
CA ASP A 392 -27.42 -9.24 2.26
C ASP A 392 -27.52 -9.15 0.70
N SER A 393 -28.28 -10.07 0.07
CA SER A 393 -28.58 -10.05 -1.37
C SER A 393 -29.62 -9.00 -1.72
N THR A 394 -30.06 -8.16 -0.78
CA THR A 394 -30.95 -7.03 -1.08
C THR A 394 -30.25 -6.03 -2.02
N ALA A 395 -28.90 -6.00 -2.00
CA ALA A 395 -28.08 -5.27 -2.97
C ALA A 395 -28.16 -5.81 -4.42
N THR A 396 -28.66 -7.02 -4.69
CA THR A 396 -28.80 -7.50 -6.08
C THR A 396 -29.86 -6.73 -6.87
N SER A 397 -30.81 -6.11 -6.18
CA SER A 397 -31.80 -5.21 -6.79
C SER A 397 -31.20 -3.86 -7.19
N ILE A 398 -30.09 -3.46 -6.56
CA ILE A 398 -29.34 -2.26 -6.89
C ILE A 398 -28.48 -2.58 -8.11
N GLN A 399 -28.59 -1.78 -9.17
CA GLN A 399 -27.83 -2.01 -10.39
C GLN A 399 -26.32 -1.86 -10.14
N SER A 400 -25.49 -2.63 -10.88
CA SER A 400 -24.05 -2.35 -10.97
C SER A 400 -23.81 -0.98 -11.61
N PHE A 401 -22.62 -0.39 -11.38
CA PHE A 401 -22.31 0.92 -11.96
C PHE A 401 -22.36 0.88 -13.49
N SER A 402 -21.79 -0.16 -14.10
CA SER A 402 -21.80 -0.34 -15.55
C SER A 402 -23.22 -0.40 -16.13
N GLN A 403 -24.15 -1.09 -15.46
CA GLN A 403 -25.57 -1.13 -15.85
C GLN A 403 -26.25 0.23 -15.66
N TRP A 404 -26.10 0.85 -14.49
CA TRP A 404 -26.74 2.13 -14.15
C TRP A 404 -26.26 3.26 -15.08
N LEU A 405 -24.96 3.28 -15.40
CA LEU A 405 -24.32 4.32 -16.21
C LEU A 405 -24.91 4.42 -17.61
N THR A 406 -25.37 3.31 -18.21
CA THR A 406 -25.92 3.28 -19.58
C THR A 406 -27.07 4.26 -19.81
N THR A 407 -27.83 4.59 -18.76
CA THR A 407 -29.02 5.45 -18.83
C THR A 407 -28.94 6.70 -17.94
N ASN A 408 -27.92 6.81 -17.08
CA ASN A 408 -27.80 7.88 -16.09
C ASN A 408 -26.48 8.67 -16.17
N TYR A 409 -25.74 8.52 -17.27
CA TYR A 409 -24.51 9.28 -17.50
C TYR A 409 -24.79 10.79 -17.56
N SER A 410 -23.85 11.58 -17.04
CA SER A 410 -23.90 13.03 -17.13
C SER A 410 -23.55 13.48 -18.55
N ILE A 411 -24.13 14.59 -19.01
CA ILE A 411 -23.88 15.14 -20.35
C ILE A 411 -22.36 15.33 -20.58
N GLY A 412 -21.87 14.81 -21.71
CA GLY A 412 -20.46 14.82 -22.07
C GLY A 412 -19.62 13.73 -21.41
N GLY A 413 -20.21 12.89 -20.55
CA GLY A 413 -19.59 11.71 -19.94
C GLY A 413 -19.68 10.46 -20.81
N ASP A 414 -19.03 9.40 -20.37
CA ASP A 414 -19.00 8.10 -21.04
C ASP A 414 -20.20 7.24 -20.59
N THR A 415 -20.66 6.37 -21.48
CA THR A 415 -21.82 5.49 -21.24
C THR A 415 -21.45 4.09 -20.80
N SER A 416 -20.15 3.80 -20.75
CA SER A 416 -19.59 2.49 -20.39
C SER A 416 -18.26 2.69 -19.66
N THR A 417 -17.91 1.74 -18.80
CA THR A 417 -16.60 1.64 -18.15
C THR A 417 -15.61 0.78 -18.95
N SER A 418 -16.04 0.12 -20.03
CA SER A 418 -15.20 -0.78 -20.82
C SER A 418 -13.90 -0.13 -21.29
N ILE A 419 -12.82 -0.91 -21.30
CA ILE A 419 -11.49 -0.46 -21.75
C ILE A 419 -11.19 -1.08 -23.11
N ASN A 420 -10.68 -0.27 -24.02
CA ASN A 420 -10.12 -0.74 -25.28
C ASN A 420 -8.62 -0.39 -25.36
N PHE A 421 -7.80 -1.40 -25.59
CA PHE A 421 -6.37 -1.31 -25.87
C PHE A 421 -6.14 -1.43 -27.38
N ASP A 422 -5.19 -0.66 -27.92
CA ASP A 422 -4.75 -0.79 -29.30
C ASP A 422 -3.27 -1.13 -29.32
N LEU A 423 -2.95 -2.39 -29.67
CA LEU A 423 -1.59 -2.89 -29.70
C LEU A 423 -0.68 -2.15 -30.71
N THR A 424 -1.27 -1.45 -31.68
CA THR A 424 -0.52 -0.70 -32.69
C THR A 424 -0.22 0.74 -32.28
N ALA A 425 -0.82 1.21 -31.18
CA ALA A 425 -0.53 2.53 -30.65
C ALA A 425 0.94 2.61 -30.21
N ALA A 426 1.66 3.64 -30.67
CA ALA A 426 3.09 3.83 -30.39
C ALA A 426 3.44 3.92 -28.89
N THR A 427 2.43 4.10 -28.04
CA THR A 427 2.46 3.94 -26.59
C THR A 427 1.47 2.84 -26.25
N ASN A 428 1.94 1.65 -25.87
CA ASN A 428 1.04 0.55 -25.53
C ASN A 428 1.26 0.15 -24.05
N PRO A 429 0.19 0.17 -23.21
CA PRO A 429 -0.19 1.37 -22.48
C PRO A 429 -0.82 0.95 -21.15
N ASP A 430 -0.09 0.12 -20.40
CA ASP A 430 -0.58 -0.50 -19.19
C ASP A 430 -1.39 0.49 -18.35
N ARG A 431 -2.58 0.08 -17.94
CA ARG A 431 -3.51 0.98 -17.27
C ARG A 431 -3.65 0.60 -15.81
N GLN A 432 -3.69 1.62 -14.97
CA GLN A 432 -4.22 1.43 -13.63
C GLN A 432 -5.74 1.39 -13.74
N ILE A 433 -6.34 0.23 -13.45
CA ILE A 433 -7.76 0.17 -13.11
C ILE A 433 -7.90 0.28 -11.60
N ILE A 434 -9.02 0.82 -11.16
CA ILE A 434 -9.33 1.05 -9.74
C ILE A 434 -10.59 0.31 -9.34
N ALA A 435 -10.62 -0.10 -8.08
CA ALA A 435 -11.80 -0.64 -7.43
C ALA A 435 -12.27 0.31 -6.31
N ARG A 436 -13.56 0.56 -6.24
CA ARG A 436 -14.17 1.48 -5.27
C ARG A 436 -15.32 0.77 -4.56
N GLY A 437 -15.26 0.70 -3.25
CA GLY A 437 -16.26 0.06 -2.40
C GLY A 437 -17.22 1.10 -1.83
N ILE A 438 -18.51 0.92 -2.05
CA ILE A 438 -19.57 1.72 -1.45
C ILE A 438 -20.13 0.93 -0.27
N PHE A 439 -19.85 1.41 0.93
CA PHE A 439 -20.30 0.84 2.19
C PHE A 439 -21.45 1.68 2.73
N VAL A 440 -22.47 1.03 3.26
CA VAL A 440 -23.60 1.68 3.92
C VAL A 440 -23.89 0.90 5.18
N ASP A 441 -23.71 1.51 6.35
CA ASP A 441 -23.98 0.78 7.58
C ASP A 441 -25.49 0.54 7.72
N ILE A 442 -25.77 -0.57 8.37
CA ILE A 442 -27.12 -0.97 8.75
C ILE A 442 -27.52 -0.09 9.93
N MET A 443 -28.66 0.59 9.86
CA MET A 443 -29.13 1.46 10.94
C MET A 443 -30.28 0.79 11.70
N PRO A 444 -30.49 1.13 12.99
CA PRO A 444 -31.67 0.70 13.71
C PRO A 444 -32.96 1.24 13.07
N ASP A 445 -34.05 0.49 13.16
CA ASP A 445 -35.31 0.82 12.47
C ASP A 445 -35.85 2.20 12.86
N ASP A 446 -35.80 2.55 14.16
CA ASP A 446 -36.19 3.87 14.67
C ASP A 446 -35.37 5.02 14.08
N TRP A 447 -34.11 4.78 13.70
CA TRP A 447 -33.27 5.75 13.00
C TRP A 447 -33.61 5.84 11.53
N VAL A 448 -33.80 4.69 10.87
CA VAL A 448 -34.10 4.58 9.44
C VAL A 448 -35.44 5.25 9.10
N ASP A 449 -36.44 5.07 9.95
CA ASP A 449 -37.78 5.63 9.78
C ASP A 449 -37.80 7.17 9.88
N LEU A 450 -36.80 7.77 10.52
CA LEU A 450 -36.64 9.23 10.61
C LEU A 450 -35.98 9.84 9.36
N LEU A 451 -35.49 9.04 8.42
CA LEU A 451 -34.82 9.53 7.22
C LEU A 451 -35.84 9.84 6.13
N ASP A 452 -35.81 11.05 5.57
CA ASP A 452 -36.61 11.41 4.40
C ASP A 452 -35.78 11.24 3.12
N THR A 453 -36.01 10.15 2.38
CA THR A 453 -35.30 9.83 1.14
C THR A 453 -36.01 10.33 -0.12
N ASP A 454 -37.25 10.80 -0.02
CA ASP A 454 -38.12 11.05 -1.16
C ASP A 454 -38.28 12.53 -1.49
N THR A 455 -38.17 13.41 -0.49
CA THR A 455 -38.24 14.85 -0.71
C THR A 455 -37.00 15.35 -1.44
N ALA A 456 -37.20 16.01 -2.58
CA ALA A 456 -36.13 16.68 -3.31
C ALA A 456 -35.43 17.72 -2.41
N GLY A 457 -34.10 17.60 -2.32
CA GLY A 457 -33.29 18.46 -1.47
C GLY A 457 -33.25 18.04 0.01
N SER A 458 -33.76 16.86 0.36
CA SER A 458 -33.59 16.32 1.71
C SER A 458 -32.11 16.13 2.06
N THR A 459 -31.80 16.27 3.35
CA THR A 459 -30.43 16.18 3.89
C THR A 459 -30.16 14.83 4.53
N TYR A 460 -30.88 13.77 4.14
CA TYR A 460 -30.78 12.45 4.78
C TYR A 460 -29.35 11.89 4.74
N LEU A 461 -28.57 12.18 3.68
CA LEU A 461 -27.16 11.79 3.57
C LEU A 461 -26.28 12.36 4.69
N GLN A 462 -26.68 13.46 5.35
CA GLN A 462 -25.99 13.99 6.53
C GLN A 462 -26.16 13.10 7.78
N LYS A 463 -27.10 12.16 7.74
CA LYS A 463 -27.51 11.28 8.84
C LYS A 463 -27.32 9.80 8.54
N VAL A 464 -26.80 9.45 7.35
CA VAL A 464 -26.53 8.07 6.94
C VAL A 464 -25.03 7.80 7.03
N PRO A 465 -24.58 6.78 7.77
CA PRO A 465 -23.20 6.32 7.75
C PRO A 465 -22.90 5.58 6.44
N PHE A 466 -22.30 6.27 5.48
CA PHE A 466 -21.85 5.66 4.23
C PHE A 466 -20.43 6.09 3.86
N PHE A 467 -19.75 5.25 3.09
CA PHE A 467 -18.34 5.39 2.77
C PHE A 467 -18.07 4.97 1.33
N ASP A 468 -17.28 5.79 0.65
CA ASP A 468 -16.66 5.45 -0.63
C ASP A 468 -15.18 5.20 -0.35
N ILE A 469 -14.75 3.95 -0.40
CA ILE A 469 -13.39 3.52 -0.04
C ILE A 469 -12.67 3.07 -1.32
N ASN A 470 -11.43 3.53 -1.53
CA ASN A 470 -10.60 3.01 -2.61
C ASN A 470 -10.09 1.60 -2.25
N MET A 471 -10.71 0.59 -2.85
CA MET A 471 -10.43 -0.82 -2.59
C MET A 471 -9.33 -1.41 -3.48
N THR A 472 -8.71 -0.60 -4.34
CA THR A 472 -7.80 -1.08 -5.40
C THR A 472 -6.67 -1.97 -4.88
N LEU A 473 -6.05 -1.55 -3.77
CA LEU A 473 -4.89 -2.22 -3.17
C LEU A 473 -5.24 -3.29 -2.12
N ILE A 474 -6.52 -3.47 -1.83
CA ILE A 474 -7.04 -4.36 -0.77
C ILE A 474 -8.11 -5.36 -1.28
N SER A 475 -8.47 -5.30 -2.57
CA SER A 475 -9.34 -6.26 -3.26
C SER A 475 -8.54 -7.24 -4.12
N GLN A 476 -9.15 -8.39 -4.41
CA GLN A 476 -8.60 -9.44 -5.26
C GLN A 476 -8.94 -9.21 -6.73
N TRP A 477 -7.96 -9.44 -7.62
CA TRP A 477 -8.10 -9.21 -9.05
C TRP A 477 -7.86 -10.49 -9.86
N SER A 478 -8.58 -10.65 -10.97
CA SER A 478 -8.40 -11.78 -11.89
C SER A 478 -8.79 -11.40 -13.32
N SER A 479 -8.16 -12.04 -14.30
CA SER A 479 -8.54 -11.96 -15.72
C SER A 479 -9.15 -13.30 -16.13
N SER A 480 -10.28 -13.28 -16.83
CA SER A 480 -10.91 -14.50 -17.33
C SER A 480 -10.13 -15.16 -18.48
N ASN A 481 -9.30 -14.38 -19.18
CA ASN A 481 -8.39 -14.86 -20.21
C ASN A 481 -7.05 -14.12 -20.13
N THR A 482 -6.09 -14.74 -19.43
CA THR A 482 -4.74 -14.21 -19.24
C THR A 482 -3.87 -14.25 -20.50
N ALA A 483 -4.30 -14.92 -21.57
CA ALA A 483 -3.62 -14.85 -22.86
C ALA A 483 -3.93 -13.55 -23.62
N VAL A 484 -5.06 -12.90 -23.31
CA VAL A 484 -5.48 -11.62 -23.94
C VAL A 484 -4.95 -10.44 -23.13
N ALA A 485 -5.18 -10.42 -21.82
CA ALA A 485 -4.63 -9.39 -20.93
C ALA A 485 -4.51 -9.91 -19.49
N THR A 486 -3.51 -9.42 -18.76
CA THR A 486 -3.29 -9.73 -17.35
C THR A 486 -3.72 -8.59 -16.45
N VAL A 487 -3.99 -8.91 -15.18
CA VAL A 487 -4.18 -7.94 -14.10
C VAL A 487 -3.34 -8.37 -12.88
N ALA A 488 -2.63 -7.43 -12.28
CA ALA A 488 -1.84 -7.69 -11.09
C ALA A 488 -2.72 -7.82 -9.83
N SER A 489 -2.40 -8.83 -9.00
CA SER A 489 -3.12 -9.21 -7.77
C SER A 489 -2.19 -9.80 -6.70
N GLU A 490 -1.01 -9.23 -6.52
CA GLU A 490 0.00 -9.68 -5.55
C GLU A 490 -0.51 -9.54 -4.11
N PRO A 491 -0.09 -10.35 -3.11
CA PRO A 491 -0.48 -10.18 -1.70
C PRO A 491 -0.42 -8.73 -1.20
N ILE A 492 -1.33 -8.33 -0.29
CA ILE A 492 -1.31 -6.98 0.31
C ILE A 492 0.03 -6.77 1.02
N GLN A 493 0.57 -5.55 0.94
CA GLN A 493 1.84 -5.15 1.55
C GLN A 493 1.70 -3.83 2.29
N THR A 494 2.61 -3.56 3.23
CA THR A 494 2.72 -2.24 3.88
C THR A 494 3.10 -1.18 2.86
N LEU A 495 2.32 -0.09 2.80
CA LEU A 495 2.68 1.05 1.95
C LEU A 495 3.84 1.87 2.53
N ASP A 496 4.79 2.23 1.66
CA ASP A 496 5.81 3.23 1.92
C ASP A 496 5.27 4.62 1.55
N LEU A 497 5.10 5.47 2.56
CA LEU A 497 4.57 6.83 2.38
C LEU A 497 5.48 7.74 1.53
N ASN A 498 6.72 7.34 1.26
CA ASN A 498 7.64 8.07 0.38
C ASN A 498 7.49 7.70 -1.10
N LYS A 499 6.69 6.67 -1.42
CA LYS A 499 6.41 6.24 -2.78
C LYS A 499 5.03 6.72 -3.21
N SER A 500 4.80 6.74 -4.53
CA SER A 500 3.45 6.91 -5.06
C SER A 500 2.54 5.79 -4.51
N TYR A 501 1.26 6.09 -4.34
CA TYR A 501 0.29 5.17 -3.72
C TYR A 501 0.26 3.78 -4.38
N TYR A 502 0.40 3.72 -5.72
CA TYR A 502 0.50 2.48 -6.50
C TYR A 502 1.95 2.01 -6.77
N GLY A 503 2.93 2.56 -6.04
CA GLY A 503 4.37 2.38 -6.31
C GLY A 503 5.06 1.33 -5.45
N VAL A 504 4.37 0.71 -4.49
CA VAL A 504 4.91 -0.36 -3.65
C VAL A 504 4.57 -1.73 -4.22
N TYR A 505 3.32 -1.90 -4.65
CA TYR A 505 2.82 -3.07 -5.36
C TYR A 505 1.65 -2.66 -6.27
N SER A 506 1.37 -3.45 -7.30
CA SER A 506 0.73 -2.96 -8.54
C SER A 506 -0.69 -3.46 -8.73
N ARG A 507 -1.44 -3.75 -7.65
CA ARG A 507 -2.80 -4.30 -7.79
C ARG A 507 -3.69 -3.45 -8.69
N GLY A 508 -4.47 -4.11 -9.54
CA GLY A 508 -5.29 -3.44 -10.55
C GLY A 508 -4.49 -2.83 -11.69
N TYR A 509 -3.20 -3.14 -11.85
CA TYR A 509 -2.45 -2.79 -13.05
C TYR A 509 -2.72 -3.82 -14.14
N THR A 510 -3.24 -3.37 -15.29
CA THR A 510 -3.61 -4.22 -16.42
C THR A 510 -2.68 -4.02 -17.61
N ALA A 511 -2.26 -5.13 -18.21
CA ALA A 511 -1.37 -5.16 -19.36
C ALA A 511 -1.98 -5.99 -20.50
N PRO A 512 -2.11 -5.45 -21.71
CA PRO A 512 -2.57 -6.21 -22.88
C PRO A 512 -1.47 -7.15 -23.40
N ILE A 513 -1.85 -8.31 -23.91
CA ILE A 513 -0.91 -9.33 -24.43
C ILE A 513 -1.19 -9.65 -25.90
N SER A 514 -2.43 -10.02 -26.23
CA SER A 514 -2.81 -10.40 -27.59
C SER A 514 -4.21 -9.94 -27.93
N SER A 515 -4.53 -9.86 -29.22
CA SER A 515 -5.83 -9.41 -29.68
C SER A 515 -6.96 -10.33 -29.21
N GLY A 516 -8.08 -9.72 -28.83
CA GLY A 516 -9.24 -10.43 -28.32
C GLY A 516 -9.97 -9.66 -27.22
N ALA A 517 -10.84 -10.36 -26.50
CA ALA A 517 -11.56 -9.80 -25.36
C ALA A 517 -11.36 -10.66 -24.12
N THR A 518 -11.28 -10.01 -22.97
CA THR A 518 -11.26 -10.63 -21.65
C THR A 518 -12.14 -9.83 -20.68
N VAL A 519 -12.45 -10.44 -19.55
CA VAL A 519 -13.16 -9.79 -18.45
C VAL A 519 -12.20 -9.70 -17.27
N ILE A 520 -11.96 -8.48 -16.80
CA ILE A 520 -11.26 -8.26 -15.55
C ILE A 520 -12.30 -8.26 -14.43
N LYS A 521 -12.10 -9.13 -13.45
CA LYS A 521 -12.97 -9.29 -12.29
C LYS A 521 -12.25 -8.82 -11.04
N VAL A 522 -12.93 -8.00 -10.24
CA VAL A 522 -12.52 -7.66 -8.88
C VAL A 522 -13.46 -8.32 -7.88
N THR A 523 -12.91 -8.82 -6.77
CA THR A 523 -13.65 -9.43 -5.67
C THR A 523 -13.19 -8.82 -4.35
N ALA A 524 -14.12 -8.49 -3.47
CA ALA A 524 -13.86 -8.16 -2.08
C ALA A 524 -14.76 -9.02 -1.19
N PHE A 525 -14.33 -9.34 0.02
CA PHE A 525 -15.24 -9.90 1.03
C PHE A 525 -16.33 -8.88 1.39
N GLN A 526 -17.35 -9.24 2.17
CA GLN A 526 -18.45 -8.32 2.48
C GLN A 526 -18.21 -7.46 3.73
N GLY A 527 -17.78 -8.10 4.82
CA GLY A 527 -17.66 -7.51 6.15
C GLY A 527 -16.33 -6.80 6.39
N ASN A 528 -15.82 -6.87 7.62
CA ASN A 528 -14.52 -6.27 7.98
C ASN A 528 -13.36 -6.84 7.15
N SER A 529 -13.44 -8.11 6.73
CA SER A 529 -12.44 -8.72 5.85
C SER A 529 -12.31 -7.99 4.50
N SER A 530 -13.33 -7.27 4.06
CA SER A 530 -13.26 -6.49 2.82
C SER A 530 -12.20 -5.40 2.88
N VAL A 531 -12.06 -4.75 4.04
CA VAL A 531 -11.14 -3.66 4.28
C VAL A 531 -9.82 -4.18 4.84
N ALA A 532 -9.86 -5.11 5.79
CA ALA A 532 -8.69 -5.74 6.37
C ALA A 532 -8.91 -7.26 6.44
N ALA A 533 -8.45 -7.94 5.40
CA ALA A 533 -8.45 -9.40 5.33
C ALA A 533 -7.27 -9.98 6.12
N TYR A 534 -7.41 -11.21 6.61
CA TYR A 534 -6.33 -11.87 7.32
C TYR A 534 -5.28 -12.40 6.33
N GLN A 535 -4.00 -12.32 6.71
CA GLN A 535 -2.89 -12.91 5.97
C GLN A 535 -1.97 -13.65 6.95
N ILE A 536 -1.68 -14.91 6.67
CA ILE A 536 -0.75 -15.72 7.48
C ILE A 536 0.64 -15.08 7.53
N ASN A 537 1.09 -14.48 6.41
CA ASN A 537 2.29 -13.66 6.31
C ASN A 537 2.18 -12.70 5.12
N ASN A 538 3.14 -11.78 4.98
CA ASN A 538 3.16 -10.74 3.92
C ASN A 538 3.31 -11.26 2.48
N LYS A 539 3.43 -12.59 2.27
CA LYS A 539 3.45 -13.24 0.96
C LYS A 539 2.27 -14.19 0.76
N SER A 540 1.44 -14.40 1.77
CA SER A 540 0.26 -15.25 1.68
C SER A 540 -0.89 -14.48 1.04
N ALA A 541 -1.70 -15.20 0.25
CA ALA A 541 -2.98 -14.68 -0.21
C ALA A 541 -3.86 -14.31 0.99
N GLU A 542 -4.71 -13.31 0.79
CA GLU A 542 -5.65 -12.91 1.82
C GLU A 542 -6.76 -13.92 1.98
N MET A 543 -7.24 -14.03 3.22
CA MET A 543 -8.32 -14.92 3.59
C MET A 543 -9.34 -14.17 4.45
N PRO A 544 -10.62 -14.55 4.35
CA PRO A 544 -11.67 -13.97 5.18
C PRO A 544 -11.53 -14.45 6.63
N VAL A 545 -12.13 -13.73 7.57
CA VAL A 545 -12.16 -14.16 8.99
C VAL A 545 -13.35 -15.04 9.34
N SER A 546 -14.27 -15.25 8.39
CA SER A 546 -15.42 -16.12 8.57
C SER A 546 -15.85 -16.77 7.25
N ALA A 547 -16.51 -17.93 7.35
CA ALA A 547 -17.16 -18.55 6.20
C ALA A 547 -18.26 -17.66 5.59
N TYR A 548 -18.91 -16.82 6.41
CA TYR A 548 -19.92 -15.85 5.98
C TYR A 548 -19.31 -14.80 5.04
N ASP A 549 -18.24 -14.13 5.47
CA ASP A 549 -17.51 -13.11 4.70
C ASP A 549 -17.06 -13.64 3.33
N ASN A 550 -16.65 -14.91 3.29
CA ASN A 550 -16.27 -15.60 2.06
C ASN A 550 -17.47 -15.82 1.13
N SER A 551 -18.56 -16.39 1.67
CA SER A 551 -19.74 -16.77 0.88
C SER A 551 -20.51 -15.58 0.31
N LYS A 552 -20.32 -14.39 0.89
CA LYS A 552 -20.99 -13.15 0.49
C LYS A 552 -20.05 -12.15 -0.20
N ALA A 553 -18.88 -12.61 -0.67
CA ALA A 553 -17.95 -11.75 -1.40
C ALA A 553 -18.64 -11.01 -2.57
N VAL A 554 -18.39 -9.71 -2.65
CA VAL A 554 -18.97 -8.81 -3.64
C VAL A 554 -18.01 -8.72 -4.83
N THR A 555 -18.56 -8.83 -6.03
CA THR A 555 -17.77 -8.81 -7.27
C THR A 555 -18.30 -7.78 -8.25
N ASP A 556 -17.39 -7.17 -8.99
CA ASP A 556 -17.72 -6.38 -10.17
C ASP A 556 -16.79 -6.74 -11.33
N THR A 557 -17.22 -6.48 -12.55
CA THR A 557 -16.49 -6.86 -13.76
C THR A 557 -16.38 -5.73 -14.76
N LEU A 558 -15.27 -5.74 -15.49
CA LEU A 558 -14.96 -4.80 -16.55
C LEU A 558 -14.61 -5.58 -17.81
N THR A 559 -15.26 -5.24 -18.93
CA THR A 559 -14.87 -5.78 -20.23
C THR A 559 -13.64 -5.04 -20.74
N LEU A 560 -12.66 -5.81 -21.19
CA LEU A 560 -11.41 -5.31 -21.77
C LEU A 560 -11.26 -5.93 -23.17
N SER A 561 -11.19 -5.10 -24.19
CA SER A 561 -10.82 -5.51 -25.55
C SER A 561 -9.41 -5.07 -25.87
N VAL A 562 -8.72 -5.90 -26.64
CA VAL A 562 -7.39 -5.64 -27.20
C VAL A 562 -7.51 -5.76 -28.71
N ASP A 563 -7.39 -4.62 -29.38
CA ASP A 563 -7.39 -4.50 -30.83
C ASP A 563 -5.95 -4.35 -31.34
N GLY A 564 -5.79 -4.49 -32.66
CA GLY A 564 -4.47 -4.43 -33.31
C GLY A 564 -3.69 -5.74 -33.19
N THR A 565 -2.67 -5.91 -34.03
CA THR A 565 -1.75 -7.05 -33.95
C THR A 565 -0.35 -6.47 -33.99
N LEU A 566 0.48 -6.78 -32.99
CA LEU A 566 1.89 -6.43 -33.07
C LEU A 566 2.47 -7.13 -34.30
N ALA A 567 3.01 -6.35 -35.24
CA ALA A 567 3.77 -6.92 -36.34
C ALA A 567 4.97 -7.66 -35.71
N PRO A 568 5.20 -8.95 -36.04
CA PRO A 568 6.32 -9.67 -35.46
C PRO A 568 7.61 -8.95 -35.80
N GLU A 569 8.50 -8.78 -34.80
CA GLU A 569 9.70 -7.98 -34.98
C GLU A 569 10.57 -8.54 -36.11
N THR A 570 11.20 -7.64 -36.85
CA THR A 570 12.13 -8.03 -37.93
C THR A 570 13.38 -8.66 -37.32
N VAL A 571 13.72 -9.85 -37.79
CA VAL A 571 14.89 -10.62 -37.39
C VAL A 571 15.84 -10.75 -38.58
N ILE A 572 17.13 -10.53 -38.34
CA ILE A 572 18.19 -10.82 -39.31
C ILE A 572 18.71 -12.24 -39.07
N ALA A 573 18.32 -13.17 -39.93
CA ALA A 573 18.85 -14.53 -39.96
C ALA A 573 20.20 -14.54 -40.69
N SER A 574 21.28 -14.88 -40.00
CA SER A 574 22.64 -14.91 -40.55
C SER A 574 23.16 -16.33 -40.65
N GLY A 575 23.93 -16.66 -41.67
CA GLY A 575 24.52 -17.99 -41.81
C GLY A 575 25.75 -18.01 -42.70
N ARG A 576 26.26 -19.21 -42.97
CA ARG A 576 27.49 -19.43 -43.75
C ARG A 576 27.23 -20.41 -44.89
N LEU A 577 27.60 -20.03 -46.11
CA LEU A 577 27.61 -20.90 -47.28
C LEU A 577 29.04 -21.37 -47.56
N TYR A 578 29.27 -22.67 -47.43
CA TYR A 578 30.52 -23.31 -47.83
C TYR A 578 30.39 -23.92 -49.23
N CYS A 579 31.49 -23.93 -49.97
CA CYS A 579 31.65 -24.73 -51.18
C CYS A 579 32.95 -25.51 -51.07
N LEU A 580 32.91 -26.83 -51.25
CA LEU A 580 34.06 -27.71 -51.10
C LEU A 580 34.32 -28.56 -52.35
N ASP A 581 35.57 -28.53 -52.81
CA ASP A 581 36.11 -29.39 -53.86
C ASP A 581 36.94 -30.53 -53.27
N GLN A 582 36.98 -31.66 -53.97
CA GLN A 582 37.90 -32.74 -53.65
C GLN A 582 39.29 -32.38 -54.18
N THR A 583 40.27 -32.48 -53.31
CA THR A 583 41.69 -32.50 -53.66
C THR A 583 42.27 -33.86 -53.36
N SER A 584 43.32 -34.24 -54.09
CA SER A 584 44.06 -35.46 -53.81
C SER A 584 45.54 -35.16 -53.78
N ILE A 585 46.21 -35.70 -52.76
CA ILE A 585 47.66 -35.66 -52.63
C ILE A 585 48.14 -37.10 -52.75
N THR A 586 48.86 -37.39 -53.83
CA THR A 586 49.51 -38.69 -53.99
C THR A 586 50.92 -38.61 -53.42
N THR A 587 51.22 -39.42 -52.41
CA THR A 587 52.56 -39.54 -51.82
C THR A 587 53.18 -40.90 -52.13
N GLY A 588 54.51 -40.96 -52.25
CA GLY A 588 55.28 -42.17 -52.58
C GLY A 588 55.74 -42.26 -54.05
N THR A 589 56.63 -43.22 -54.33
CA THR A 589 57.21 -43.48 -55.65
C THR A 589 57.02 -44.94 -56.06
N GLY A 590 56.73 -45.22 -57.33
CA GLY A 590 56.54 -46.60 -57.80
C GLY A 590 55.21 -47.23 -57.37
N LYS A 591 55.24 -48.45 -56.83
CA LYS A 591 54.05 -49.22 -56.43
C LYS A 591 53.46 -48.81 -55.07
N ASP A 592 54.16 -47.98 -54.30
CA ASP A 592 53.75 -47.52 -52.97
C ASP A 592 53.01 -46.17 -52.99
N LYS A 593 52.31 -45.85 -54.09
CA LYS A 593 51.53 -44.61 -54.19
C LYS A 593 50.30 -44.69 -53.29
N VAL A 594 50.24 -43.81 -52.30
CA VAL A 594 49.06 -43.58 -51.47
C VAL A 594 48.43 -42.26 -51.88
N THR A 595 47.20 -42.31 -52.40
CA THR A 595 46.42 -41.12 -52.72
C THR A 595 45.50 -40.78 -51.55
N ASN A 596 45.83 -39.71 -50.85
CA ASN A 596 44.98 -39.16 -49.79
C ASN A 596 44.05 -38.12 -50.40
N TYR A 597 42.77 -38.21 -50.10
CA TYR A 597 41.76 -37.25 -50.56
C TYR A 597 41.38 -36.32 -49.40
N SER A 598 41.22 -35.04 -49.70
CA SER A 598 40.83 -34.00 -48.73
C SER A 598 39.83 -33.02 -49.34
N ALA A 599 39.01 -32.38 -48.51
CA ALA A 599 38.15 -31.29 -48.93
C ALA A 599 38.93 -29.96 -48.87
N THR A 600 38.85 -29.15 -49.93
CA THR A 600 39.35 -27.77 -49.96
C THR A 600 38.21 -26.83 -50.33
N ALA A 601 38.27 -25.56 -49.94
CA ALA A 601 37.33 -24.56 -50.43
C ALA A 601 37.40 -24.44 -51.96
N CYS A 602 36.25 -24.31 -52.65
CA CYS A 602 36.26 -24.09 -54.10
C CYS A 602 36.99 -22.78 -54.44
N LEU A 603 37.72 -22.78 -55.56
CA LEU A 603 38.51 -21.61 -55.98
C LEU A 603 37.62 -20.48 -56.50
N THR A 604 37.97 -19.22 -56.18
CA THR A 604 37.24 -18.01 -56.61
C THR A 604 37.78 -17.37 -57.88
N ASN A 605 38.83 -17.91 -58.52
CA ASN A 605 39.37 -17.37 -59.79
C ASN A 605 40.20 -18.42 -60.56
N GLY A 606 39.53 -19.41 -61.15
CA GLY A 606 40.12 -20.42 -62.03
C GLY A 606 39.07 -21.03 -62.97
N ASN A 607 39.46 -21.95 -63.85
CA ASN A 607 38.59 -22.51 -64.92
C ASN A 607 37.38 -23.33 -64.42
N ASN A 608 37.16 -23.46 -63.11
CA ASN A 608 35.99 -24.11 -62.52
C ASN A 608 35.31 -23.14 -61.53
N LYS A 609 34.30 -22.39 -62.01
CA LYS A 609 33.65 -21.24 -61.37
C LYS A 609 32.61 -21.62 -60.29
N THR A 610 32.75 -22.75 -59.61
CA THR A 610 31.65 -23.30 -58.79
C THR A 610 31.19 -22.31 -57.71
N PHE A 611 32.11 -21.60 -57.05
CA PHE A 611 31.80 -20.66 -55.98
C PHE A 611 31.02 -19.42 -56.47
N ASP A 612 31.40 -18.87 -57.62
CA ASP A 612 30.79 -17.65 -58.20
C ASP A 612 29.42 -17.92 -58.83
N LEU A 613 29.16 -19.17 -59.23
CA LEU A 613 27.90 -19.59 -59.84
C LEU A 613 26.80 -19.86 -58.79
N LEU A 614 27.15 -20.04 -57.52
CA LEU A 614 26.18 -20.27 -56.46
C LEU A 614 25.36 -19.01 -56.19
N ASN A 615 24.05 -19.11 -56.35
CA ASN A 615 23.09 -18.09 -55.97
C ASN A 615 22.31 -18.54 -54.72
N LEU A 616 22.06 -17.60 -53.82
CA LEU A 616 21.30 -17.83 -52.59
C LEU A 616 20.02 -17.00 -52.63
N SER A 617 18.93 -17.50 -52.05
CA SER A 617 17.70 -16.72 -51.88
C SER A 617 17.85 -15.55 -50.89
N CYS A 618 18.97 -15.47 -50.19
CA CYS A 618 19.32 -14.39 -49.26
C CYS A 618 20.49 -13.54 -49.76
N THR A 619 20.73 -12.41 -49.10
CA THR A 619 21.80 -11.49 -49.45
C THR A 619 23.15 -12.08 -49.07
N LYS A 620 24.03 -12.24 -50.07
CA LYS A 620 25.42 -12.69 -49.90
C LYS A 620 26.31 -11.51 -49.52
N SER A 621 27.27 -11.74 -48.64
CA SER A 621 28.40 -10.84 -48.39
C SER A 621 29.64 -11.30 -49.19
N ASP A 622 30.72 -10.52 -49.10
CA ASP A 622 32.01 -10.94 -49.66
C ASP A 622 32.52 -12.22 -49.00
N ILE A 623 33.21 -13.05 -49.79
CA ILE A 623 33.80 -14.30 -49.31
C ILE A 623 34.82 -14.03 -48.19
N ASN A 624 34.71 -14.78 -47.10
CA ASN A 624 35.71 -14.78 -46.04
C ASN A 624 36.85 -15.76 -46.37
N ILE A 625 37.83 -15.29 -47.14
CA ILE A 625 39.01 -16.08 -47.54
C ILE A 625 39.97 -16.38 -46.39
N ASN A 626 39.85 -15.67 -45.27
CA ASN A 626 40.72 -15.86 -44.11
C ASN A 626 40.22 -17.00 -43.21
N ALA A 627 39.01 -17.49 -43.44
CA ALA A 627 38.49 -18.69 -42.80
C ALA A 627 39.02 -19.96 -43.48
N SER A 628 39.22 -21.02 -42.70
CA SER A 628 39.66 -22.33 -43.20
C SER A 628 38.65 -23.41 -42.79
N PRO A 629 37.80 -23.93 -43.71
CA PRO A 629 37.68 -23.54 -45.13
C PRO A 629 36.99 -22.17 -45.31
N ALA A 630 37.22 -21.52 -46.45
CA ALA A 630 36.59 -20.25 -46.79
C ALA A 630 35.08 -20.40 -47.01
N TYR A 631 34.31 -19.36 -46.68
CA TYR A 631 32.85 -19.36 -46.79
C TYR A 631 32.27 -17.99 -47.17
N ILE A 632 31.04 -17.96 -47.68
CA ILE A 632 30.24 -16.74 -47.89
C ILE A 632 29.32 -16.54 -46.69
N PRO A 633 29.46 -15.44 -45.94
CA PRO A 633 28.42 -15.02 -45.01
C PRO A 633 27.17 -14.61 -45.79
N PHE A 634 25.98 -14.98 -45.31
CA PHE A 634 24.72 -14.52 -45.86
C PHE A 634 23.78 -14.01 -44.78
N THR A 635 22.88 -13.11 -45.16
CA THR A 635 21.83 -12.58 -44.29
C THR A 635 20.47 -12.58 -45.00
N CYS A 636 19.43 -13.03 -44.28
CA CYS A 636 18.04 -13.01 -44.71
C CYS A 636 17.23 -12.15 -43.72
N THR A 637 16.36 -11.28 -44.23
CA THR A 637 15.41 -10.54 -43.39
C THR A 637 14.12 -11.34 -43.28
N THR A 638 13.68 -11.61 -42.06
CA THR A 638 12.45 -12.35 -41.75
C THR A 638 11.83 -11.82 -40.46
N THR A 639 10.84 -12.50 -39.88
CA THR A 639 10.20 -12.10 -38.62
C THR A 639 10.24 -13.23 -37.59
N GLN A 640 10.10 -12.89 -36.30
CA GLN A 640 9.89 -13.87 -35.24
C GLN A 640 8.75 -14.84 -35.59
N GLY A 641 8.91 -16.13 -35.28
CA GLY A 641 7.92 -17.19 -35.57
C GLY A 641 7.80 -17.61 -37.04
N ALA A 642 8.50 -16.94 -37.97
CA ALA A 642 8.43 -17.28 -39.38
C ALA A 642 9.21 -18.57 -39.70
N THR A 643 8.76 -19.29 -40.73
CA THR A 643 9.56 -20.34 -41.38
C THR A 643 10.32 -19.74 -42.56
N LEU A 644 11.64 -19.89 -42.56
CA LEU A 644 12.55 -19.36 -43.57
C LEU A 644 13.12 -20.51 -44.42
N ASP A 645 12.85 -20.47 -45.72
CA ASP A 645 13.44 -21.39 -46.70
C ASP A 645 14.61 -20.74 -47.44
N ILE A 646 15.81 -21.30 -47.24
CA ILE A 646 17.05 -20.81 -47.84
C ILE A 646 17.44 -21.74 -48.98
N SER A 647 17.24 -21.28 -50.21
CA SER A 647 17.51 -22.03 -51.43
C SER A 647 18.86 -21.66 -52.00
N VAL A 648 19.60 -22.66 -52.47
CA VAL A 648 20.84 -22.49 -53.25
C VAL A 648 20.59 -22.95 -54.68
N THR A 649 21.00 -22.15 -55.67
CA THR A 649 20.89 -22.46 -57.10
C THR A 649 22.23 -22.24 -57.80
N GLY A 650 22.35 -22.67 -59.06
CA GLY A 650 23.62 -22.59 -59.82
C GLY A 650 24.66 -23.64 -59.40
N ILE A 651 24.19 -24.74 -58.81
CA ILE A 651 25.01 -25.88 -58.41
C ILE A 651 25.46 -26.63 -59.67
N ALA A 652 26.76 -26.84 -59.82
CA ALA A 652 27.31 -27.57 -60.97
C ALA A 652 27.03 -29.09 -60.87
N ASP A 653 27.02 -29.77 -62.02
CA ASP A 653 26.90 -31.22 -62.08
C ASP A 653 28.03 -31.89 -61.26
N GLY A 654 27.68 -32.93 -60.49
CA GLY A 654 28.62 -33.63 -59.62
C GLY A 654 28.81 -33.01 -58.24
N TYR A 655 27.96 -32.05 -57.83
CA TYR A 655 27.91 -31.51 -56.47
C TYR A 655 26.60 -31.89 -55.76
N SER A 656 26.67 -31.94 -54.43
CA SER A 656 25.57 -32.21 -53.50
C SER A 656 25.46 -31.08 -52.47
N ILE A 657 24.33 -30.98 -51.78
CA ILE A 657 24.09 -30.01 -50.71
C ILE A 657 23.74 -30.71 -49.40
N ASN A 658 24.27 -30.20 -48.30
CA ASN A 658 23.89 -30.57 -46.94
C ASN A 658 23.50 -29.31 -46.14
N PRO A 659 22.44 -29.34 -45.31
CA PRO A 659 21.57 -30.49 -44.98
C PRO A 659 20.50 -30.82 -46.03
N SER A 660 19.82 -29.83 -46.58
CA SER A 660 18.80 -29.96 -47.63
C SER A 660 18.76 -28.69 -48.48
N ASN A 661 18.20 -28.78 -49.68
CA ASN A 661 17.95 -27.62 -50.54
C ASN A 661 16.47 -27.60 -50.97
N PRO A 662 15.64 -26.65 -50.49
CA PRO A 662 16.00 -25.57 -49.55
C PRO A 662 16.36 -26.08 -48.15
N LYS A 663 17.12 -25.27 -47.41
CA LYS A 663 17.28 -25.40 -45.96
C LYS A 663 16.14 -24.65 -45.28
N THR A 664 15.26 -25.38 -44.62
CA THR A 664 14.13 -24.80 -43.86
C THR A 664 14.53 -24.57 -42.41
N VAL A 665 14.32 -23.36 -41.90
CA VAL A 665 14.62 -22.96 -40.51
C VAL A 665 13.42 -22.25 -39.92
N VAL A 666 12.99 -22.68 -38.73
CA VAL A 666 11.93 -22.00 -37.98
C VAL A 666 12.58 -20.99 -37.03
N ILE A 667 12.24 -19.71 -37.19
CA ILE A 667 12.72 -18.64 -36.31
C ILE A 667 11.92 -18.70 -35.01
N PRO A 668 12.56 -18.77 -33.83
CA PRO A 668 11.85 -18.77 -32.55
C PRO A 668 10.95 -17.53 -32.40
N GLU A 669 9.79 -17.69 -31.77
CA GLU A 669 8.87 -16.57 -31.48
C GLU A 669 9.50 -15.50 -30.57
N ASN A 670 10.48 -15.88 -29.75
CA ASN A 670 11.21 -14.98 -28.84
C ASN A 670 12.64 -14.68 -29.32
N ALA A 671 12.93 -14.83 -30.62
CA ALA A 671 14.25 -14.56 -31.16
C ALA A 671 14.65 -13.09 -30.95
N GLY A 672 15.90 -12.83 -30.53
CA GLY A 672 16.45 -11.48 -30.56
C GLY A 672 16.56 -10.92 -31.99
N SER A 673 17.03 -9.69 -32.15
CA SER A 673 17.11 -9.02 -33.46
C SER A 673 17.97 -9.73 -34.52
N ALA A 674 18.80 -10.70 -34.12
CA ALA A 674 19.60 -11.54 -35.00
C ALA A 674 19.66 -12.99 -34.52
N VAL A 675 19.66 -13.95 -35.45
CA VAL A 675 19.75 -15.40 -35.20
C VAL A 675 20.74 -16.03 -36.18
N ASP A 676 21.64 -16.90 -35.70
CA ASP A 676 22.47 -17.74 -36.56
C ASP A 676 21.67 -18.97 -37.00
N VAL A 677 21.48 -19.12 -38.31
CA VAL A 677 20.74 -20.22 -38.94
C VAL A 677 21.66 -21.35 -39.42
N GLY A 678 22.92 -21.35 -38.97
CA GLY A 678 23.90 -22.39 -39.25
C GLY A 678 24.46 -22.29 -40.66
N CYS A 679 24.78 -23.44 -41.24
CA CYS A 679 25.49 -23.49 -42.51
C CYS A 679 24.74 -24.23 -43.61
N ILE A 680 25.08 -23.88 -44.85
CA ILE A 680 24.73 -24.64 -46.05
C ILE A 680 26.05 -25.00 -46.72
N THR A 681 26.28 -26.28 -46.99
CA THR A 681 27.52 -26.72 -47.62
C THR A 681 27.20 -27.35 -48.96
N VAL A 682 27.74 -26.76 -50.04
CA VAL A 682 27.79 -27.35 -51.38
C VAL A 682 29.12 -28.08 -51.52
N TYR A 683 29.13 -29.34 -51.95
CA TYR A 683 30.38 -30.11 -52.01
C TYR A 683 30.33 -31.14 -53.13
N GLN A 684 31.48 -31.53 -53.69
CA GLN A 684 31.52 -32.55 -54.75
C GLN A 684 30.99 -33.90 -54.24
N THR A 685 30.05 -34.51 -54.97
CA THR A 685 29.34 -35.74 -54.57
C THR A 685 30.30 -36.90 -54.30
N ILE A 686 31.47 -36.94 -54.93
CA ILE A 686 32.50 -37.96 -54.68
C ILE A 686 33.03 -37.93 -53.23
N LEU A 687 32.92 -36.79 -52.54
CA LEU A 687 33.29 -36.63 -51.13
C LEU A 687 32.34 -37.38 -50.18
N ASN A 688 31.13 -37.78 -50.62
CA ASN A 688 30.23 -38.62 -49.82
C ASN A 688 30.73 -40.06 -49.60
N SER A 689 31.67 -40.51 -50.43
CA SER A 689 32.16 -41.90 -50.41
C SER A 689 33.48 -42.09 -49.66
N LEU A 690 34.03 -41.01 -49.09
CA LEU A 690 35.33 -40.98 -48.41
C LEU A 690 35.13 -40.50 -46.95
N PRO A 691 35.98 -40.93 -45.99
CA PRO A 691 35.84 -40.56 -44.57
C PRO A 691 36.17 -39.08 -44.25
N GLY A 692 36.05 -38.15 -45.20
CA GLY A 692 36.71 -36.83 -45.16
C GLY A 692 35.86 -35.59 -44.83
N ILE A 693 34.53 -35.68 -44.76
CA ILE A 693 33.69 -34.54 -44.37
C ILE A 693 32.74 -34.94 -43.25
N GLN A 694 32.83 -34.23 -42.14
CA GLN A 694 31.90 -34.32 -41.02
C GLN A 694 31.11 -33.01 -40.95
N PHE A 695 29.81 -33.15 -40.73
CA PHE A 695 28.91 -32.02 -40.53
C PHE A 695 28.41 -32.04 -39.10
N ASP A 696 28.36 -30.88 -38.47
CA ASP A 696 27.66 -30.73 -37.21
C ASP A 696 26.13 -30.71 -37.40
N SER A 697 25.40 -30.62 -36.30
CA SER A 697 23.92 -30.55 -36.30
C SER A 697 23.37 -29.27 -36.96
N GLN A 698 24.21 -28.27 -37.24
CA GLN A 698 23.86 -27.03 -37.92
C GLN A 698 24.20 -27.06 -39.43
N GLY A 699 24.73 -28.18 -39.92
CA GLY A 699 25.16 -28.37 -41.30
C GLY A 699 26.52 -27.73 -41.61
N CYS A 700 27.24 -27.27 -40.59
CA CYS A 700 28.56 -26.66 -40.72
C CYS A 700 29.63 -27.75 -40.79
N VAL A 701 30.68 -27.49 -41.57
CA VAL A 701 31.83 -28.38 -41.68
C VAL A 701 32.56 -28.39 -40.33
N SER A 702 32.66 -29.56 -39.70
CA SER A 702 33.44 -29.70 -38.47
C SER A 702 34.89 -30.05 -38.80
N SER A 703 35.83 -29.41 -38.10
CA SER A 703 37.24 -29.76 -38.18
C SER A 703 37.47 -31.07 -37.45
N ASN A 704 38.02 -32.08 -38.14
CA ASN A 704 38.83 -33.11 -37.51
C ASN A 704 40.30 -32.74 -37.63
#